data_AF-A0A232EVL4-F1
#
_entry.id   AF-A0A232EVL4-F1
#
_cell.length_a   1.000
_cell.length_b   1.000
_cell.length_c   1.000
_cell.angle_alpha   90.00
_cell.angle_beta   90.00
_cell.angle_gamma   90.00
#
_symmetry.space_group_name_H-M   'P 1'
#
loop_
_entity.id
_entity.type
_entity.pdbx_description
1 polymer ?
#
loop_
_entity_poly.entity_id
_entity_poly.type
_entity_poly.pdbx_seq_one_letter_code
_entity_poly.pdbx_strand_id
1 'polypeptide(L)'
;VSILLKQKHGPDYTVQHKVIKKCLIKYFGEKISFVYPNQKNVSQLFHSSNITNTIDYSYNRDIIVECADVLKDSLKEVSFDLNDRFCDENDLRSAWQNVDIPKPFLTFFSRLFNVKENDICNYQTYANQNCQSNVPIPSHFDRNSYVTAAFDNFDHIENSISGLNSTHDTVAVIFQDYNADFDCRKPKVSTTKLHCNARAFTTKLKCQEVLNYTKLSNTVTLPADFAYHNNHQSFSIEQLENDLQKNDFIWYLSRMNISSDDQEIGIRNTNQHFPTWSSFNSAILKDCRPKQIVGFLPILPAPVTEFSTVYTSLCNFKDILNQLNQKQLAVVCDEGVYKLARHITLTNNKEFENIIVLLGNFHMIKVVLSCIGKYLKHSGAETIFIEASLFGVSVTDQVLSGTHYARSVKGFNYLAESLRRLQIKEFFTSERKIKYENLLVSIVLLKESFQEGNLDECSFVVNNFQENCSELLDDFHTFVLSRCEESELFRNAGVIGITKKKESVTAWNLTYHELAAISDVLKTITLSNEENVELDIHHEFTEQTAAKSEDAITSILNFLEDRNINPFTSGSQKLQNLITGELVHPDSTKEILNIFITGTELYDKFKKERIIDKAKPLSALIPRCNLPSFKTIPVTEKSNTEKKKNKKNGGIHRIFALAAERKYPIDKLLTYDLTYDNKLFDDDGMMKKENNKSSLVRELEKVLKNDEYSCTKTENSTCVIIDVMLVMRKIGWKGKNTFVDLAISFCQYVKSKVDVNSTTRIDFIFDSYFPNSLKSSERLRRRQPNCITYSDINEKTALPKEESKFWGSSENKMLLQSFLRQYVENYNYIFEGIEIIFSTTNTEPSSCINSDKDDSFWQSLQRNDVEEADEKIMLHINHAVMNGFRNIYVISSDTDVIILALYYWTIFKTNGLQALWFQAGSSNTIRDIPIHTLACVHGEKLCSVLPAVHHLTGSDYTSKVGTKSSALQGDPEKYLLGFGQDDSEKNFEKYLQAAEQYLVKVYKKNSNCNTFNELRVWSYHHATCDSTENLPPTSATMRLHILRAFYIVNLQTKCLLEKNSPLNVLAFGFKKENDLLIPEIVTILLPPINDLVPSCNCKVCSRKTCCCVAAEIECCSFCFCHRDKTCQNKYNITSIDTLEQET
;
A
#
# COMPACT_ATOMS: atom_id res chain seq x y z
N VAL A 1 -16.36 -3.46 -79.09
CA VAL A 1 -17.03 -2.24 -79.62
C VAL A 1 -17.45 -1.27 -78.51
N SER A 2 -18.28 -1.67 -77.54
CA SER A 2 -18.66 -0.78 -76.42
C SER A 2 -17.47 -0.27 -75.61
N ILE A 3 -16.46 -1.13 -75.40
CA ILE A 3 -15.22 -0.80 -74.70
C ILE A 3 -14.41 0.27 -75.49
N LEU A 4 -14.26 0.09 -76.80
CA LEU A 4 -13.54 1.03 -77.69
C LEU A 4 -14.21 2.41 -77.81
N LEU A 5 -15.55 2.50 -77.79
CA LEU A 5 -16.28 3.78 -77.86
C LEU A 5 -16.19 4.57 -76.56
N LYS A 6 -16.17 3.89 -75.41
CA LYS A 6 -15.94 4.51 -74.11
C LYS A 6 -14.49 4.97 -73.92
N GLN A 7 -13.53 4.24 -74.49
CA GLN A 7 -12.14 4.68 -74.54
C GLN A 7 -11.94 5.95 -75.39
N LYS A 8 -12.75 6.16 -76.44
CA LYS A 8 -12.63 7.34 -77.32
C LYS A 8 -13.39 8.59 -76.84
N HIS A 9 -14.45 8.42 -76.05
CA HIS A 9 -15.36 9.52 -75.67
C HIS A 9 -15.58 9.68 -74.14
N GLY A 10 -14.89 8.88 -73.32
CA GLY A 10 -14.96 8.91 -71.86
C GLY A 10 -15.84 7.81 -71.23
N PRO A 11 -15.64 7.50 -69.94
CA PRO A 11 -16.25 6.36 -69.25
C PRO A 11 -17.78 6.47 -69.08
N ASP A 12 -18.31 7.71 -69.03
CA ASP A 12 -19.73 8.01 -68.81
C ASP A 12 -20.56 8.07 -70.11
N TYR A 13 -19.93 7.83 -71.27
CA TYR A 13 -20.65 7.82 -72.55
C TYR A 13 -21.66 6.68 -72.61
N THR A 14 -22.95 7.03 -72.66
CA THR A 14 -24.05 6.06 -72.72
C THR A 14 -24.22 5.57 -74.15
N VAL A 15 -23.79 4.33 -74.41
CA VAL A 15 -23.79 3.74 -75.75
C VAL A 15 -25.20 3.29 -76.13
N GLN A 16 -25.88 4.04 -77.00
CA GLN A 16 -27.21 3.65 -77.50
C GLN A 16 -27.10 2.50 -78.52
N HIS A 17 -28.05 1.55 -78.49
CA HIS A 17 -28.14 0.42 -79.45
C HIS A 17 -28.10 0.85 -80.93
N LYS A 18 -28.60 2.04 -81.25
CA LYS A 18 -28.59 2.63 -82.60
C LYS A 18 -27.17 3.02 -83.06
N VAL A 19 -26.28 3.37 -82.13
CA VAL A 19 -24.87 3.71 -82.39
C VAL A 19 -24.04 2.45 -82.61
N ILE A 20 -24.30 1.38 -81.84
CA ILE A 20 -23.69 0.06 -82.05
C ILE A 20 -24.09 -0.52 -83.42
N LYS A 21 -25.38 -0.45 -83.79
CA LYS A 21 -25.86 -0.85 -85.12
C LYS A 21 -25.17 -0.09 -86.24
N LYS A 22 -25.06 1.25 -86.14
CA LYS A 22 -24.33 2.07 -87.13
C LYS A 22 -22.84 1.73 -87.20
N CYS A 23 -22.19 1.46 -86.07
CA CYS A 23 -20.79 1.03 -86.04
C CYS A 23 -20.60 -0.34 -86.70
N LEU A 24 -21.48 -1.30 -86.45
CA LEU A 24 -21.40 -2.63 -87.04
C LEU A 24 -21.67 -2.60 -88.55
N ILE A 25 -22.64 -1.81 -89.02
CA ILE A 25 -22.87 -1.58 -90.46
C ILE A 25 -21.68 -0.87 -91.12
N LYS A 26 -21.09 0.11 -90.42
CA LYS A 26 -19.93 0.88 -90.92
C LYS A 26 -18.63 0.07 -90.98
N TYR A 27 -18.43 -0.90 -90.07
CA TYR A 27 -17.20 -1.71 -90.01
C TYR A 27 -17.29 -3.01 -90.81
N PHE A 28 -18.48 -3.60 -90.93
CA PHE A 28 -18.67 -4.92 -91.58
C PHE A 28 -19.46 -4.85 -92.90
N GLY A 29 -19.97 -3.68 -93.30
CA GLY A 29 -20.62 -3.46 -94.61
C GLY A 29 -21.90 -4.28 -94.84
N GLU A 30 -22.19 -4.59 -96.11
CA GLU A 30 -23.38 -5.37 -96.56
C GLU A 30 -23.37 -6.85 -96.11
N LYS A 31 -22.36 -7.28 -95.34
CA LYS A 31 -22.21 -8.66 -94.86
C LYS A 31 -23.08 -8.99 -93.64
N ILE A 32 -23.81 -8.01 -93.09
CA ILE A 32 -24.68 -8.18 -91.93
C ILE A 32 -26.02 -7.48 -92.21
N SER A 33 -27.14 -8.22 -92.16
CA SER A 33 -28.50 -7.66 -92.25
C SER A 33 -29.23 -7.76 -90.91
N PHE A 34 -30.07 -6.77 -90.60
CA PHE A 34 -30.87 -6.73 -89.37
C PHE A 34 -32.33 -7.01 -89.69
N VAL A 35 -32.89 -8.08 -89.14
CA VAL A 35 -34.34 -8.34 -89.19
C VAL A 35 -35.01 -7.73 -87.97
N TYR A 36 -36.11 -6.99 -88.17
CA TYR A 36 -36.95 -6.46 -87.09
C TYR A 36 -38.14 -7.40 -86.86
N PRO A 37 -38.30 -8.02 -85.67
CA PRO A 37 -39.50 -8.78 -85.36
C PRO A 37 -40.53 -7.92 -84.61
N ASN A 38 -41.80 -8.11 -84.95
CA ASN A 38 -42.96 -7.43 -84.35
C ASN A 38 -43.43 -8.07 -83.02
N GLN A 39 -42.60 -8.78 -82.26
CA GLN A 39 -42.99 -9.39 -80.98
C GLN A 39 -41.91 -9.23 -79.88
N LYS A 40 -42.35 -8.91 -78.65
CA LYS A 40 -41.50 -8.81 -77.45
C LYS A 40 -41.15 -10.22 -76.94
N ASN A 41 -39.86 -10.45 -76.68
CA ASN A 41 -39.24 -11.64 -76.05
C ASN A 41 -38.96 -12.88 -76.92
N VAL A 42 -38.35 -12.69 -78.08
CA VAL A 42 -37.58 -13.75 -78.76
C VAL A 42 -36.16 -13.24 -79.06
N SER A 43 -35.13 -14.01 -78.71
CA SER A 43 -33.73 -13.70 -79.03
C SER A 43 -33.48 -13.80 -80.54
N GLN A 44 -32.82 -12.80 -81.12
CA GLN A 44 -32.53 -12.70 -82.55
C GLN A 44 -31.28 -13.53 -82.93
N LEU A 45 -31.33 -14.27 -84.04
CA LEU A 45 -30.17 -14.90 -84.66
C LEU A 45 -29.59 -13.98 -85.74
N PHE A 46 -28.26 -13.86 -85.81
CA PHE A 46 -27.55 -13.12 -86.86
C PHE A 46 -27.09 -14.10 -87.95
N HIS A 47 -27.45 -13.85 -89.22
CA HIS A 47 -26.89 -14.55 -90.37
C HIS A 47 -26.00 -13.60 -91.19
N SER A 48 -24.89 -14.13 -91.69
CA SER A 48 -24.06 -13.53 -92.74
C SER A 48 -24.66 -13.89 -94.11
N SER A 49 -24.76 -12.92 -95.02
CA SER A 49 -25.34 -13.05 -96.36
C SER A 49 -24.51 -13.86 -97.37
N ASN A 50 -23.40 -14.48 -96.95
CA ASN A 50 -22.55 -15.30 -97.83
C ASN A 50 -22.72 -16.82 -97.68
N ILE A 51 -23.79 -17.29 -97.04
CA ILE A 51 -24.13 -18.71 -97.06
C ILE A 51 -25.17 -18.92 -98.18
N THR A 52 -24.68 -19.24 -99.37
CA THR A 52 -25.49 -19.88 -100.40
C THR A 52 -26.06 -21.18 -99.85
N ASN A 53 -27.39 -21.26 -99.82
CA ASN A 53 -28.20 -22.43 -99.50
C ASN A 53 -27.57 -23.74 -100.01
N THR A 54 -27.16 -24.60 -99.09
CA THR A 54 -27.42 -26.05 -99.13
C THR A 54 -27.45 -26.52 -97.68
N ILE A 55 -28.58 -26.26 -97.03
CA ILE A 55 -28.93 -26.94 -95.78
C ILE A 55 -29.34 -28.35 -96.19
N ASP A 56 -28.45 -29.32 -96.00
CA ASP A 56 -28.86 -30.72 -95.91
C ASP A 56 -29.33 -30.93 -94.47
N TYR A 57 -30.65 -31.03 -94.29
CA TYR A 57 -31.28 -31.20 -92.99
C TYR A 57 -30.90 -32.56 -92.39
N SER A 58 -29.92 -32.55 -91.48
CA SER A 58 -29.68 -33.66 -90.55
C SER A 58 -30.39 -33.33 -89.22
N TYR A 59 -31.65 -33.74 -89.11
CA TYR A 59 -32.36 -33.82 -87.82
C TYR A 59 -31.63 -34.80 -86.89
N ASN A 60 -30.80 -34.28 -85.98
CA ASN A 60 -30.37 -34.86 -84.67
C ASN A 60 -28.93 -34.48 -84.26
N ARG A 61 -28.54 -33.21 -84.36
CA ARG A 61 -27.36 -32.71 -83.64
C ARG A 61 -27.68 -31.43 -82.88
N ASP A 62 -27.13 -31.33 -81.67
CA ASP A 62 -27.31 -30.19 -80.76
C ASP A 62 -26.74 -28.92 -81.42
N ILE A 63 -27.56 -27.87 -81.50
CA ILE A 63 -27.25 -26.61 -82.18
C ILE A 63 -25.98 -25.95 -81.63
N ILE A 64 -25.65 -26.23 -80.37
CA ILE A 64 -24.46 -25.72 -79.69
C ILE A 64 -23.20 -26.41 -80.20
N VAL A 65 -23.26 -27.72 -80.47
CA VAL A 65 -22.16 -28.52 -81.01
C VAL A 65 -21.83 -28.04 -82.44
N GLU A 66 -22.87 -27.73 -83.22
CA GLU A 66 -22.72 -27.27 -84.60
C GLU A 66 -22.11 -25.86 -84.69
N CYS A 67 -22.57 -24.93 -83.83
CA CYS A 67 -21.96 -23.60 -83.71
C CYS A 67 -20.48 -23.67 -83.29
N ALA A 68 -20.12 -24.59 -82.39
CA ALA A 68 -18.74 -24.76 -81.94
C ALA A 68 -17.82 -25.31 -83.05
N ASP A 69 -18.30 -26.28 -83.85
CA ASP A 69 -17.54 -26.86 -84.96
C ASP A 69 -17.31 -25.84 -86.09
N VAL A 70 -18.32 -25.02 -86.43
CA VAL A 70 -18.20 -23.95 -87.44
C VAL A 70 -17.18 -22.88 -87.03
N LEU A 71 -17.17 -22.48 -85.75
CA LEU A 71 -16.22 -21.49 -85.23
C LEU A 71 -14.79 -22.04 -85.16
N LYS A 72 -14.65 -23.32 -84.82
CA LYS A 72 -13.37 -24.05 -84.80
C LYS A 72 -12.73 -24.11 -86.17
N ASP A 73 -13.50 -24.42 -87.21
CA ASP A 73 -12.99 -24.50 -88.58
C ASP A 73 -12.69 -23.11 -89.14
N SER A 74 -13.46 -22.09 -88.75
CA SER A 74 -13.18 -20.69 -89.11
C SER A 74 -11.89 -20.15 -88.47
N LEU A 75 -11.54 -20.60 -87.25
CA LEU A 75 -10.33 -20.17 -86.54
C LEU A 75 -9.03 -20.78 -87.10
N LYS A 76 -9.11 -21.90 -87.83
CA LYS A 76 -7.93 -22.53 -88.48
C LYS A 76 -7.41 -21.73 -89.68
N GLU A 77 -8.26 -20.90 -90.28
CA GLU A 77 -7.96 -20.12 -91.48
C GLU A 77 -7.44 -18.69 -91.16
N VAL A 78 -7.31 -18.32 -89.87
CA VAL A 78 -6.88 -16.98 -89.43
C VAL A 78 -5.49 -17.04 -88.79
N SER A 79 -4.49 -16.40 -89.42
CA SER A 79 -3.17 -16.16 -88.80
C SER A 79 -3.19 -14.86 -88.01
N PHE A 80 -2.80 -14.91 -86.74
CA PHE A 80 -2.82 -13.77 -85.82
C PHE A 80 -1.45 -13.09 -85.61
N ASP A 81 -0.39 -13.54 -86.30
CA ASP A 81 0.98 -12.96 -86.23
C ASP A 81 1.46 -12.66 -84.80
N LEU A 82 1.34 -13.66 -83.91
CA LEU A 82 1.86 -13.62 -82.54
C LEU A 82 3.00 -14.63 -82.39
N ASN A 83 4.08 -14.23 -81.72
CA ASN A 83 5.33 -15.01 -81.58
C ASN A 83 5.26 -16.20 -80.61
N ASP A 84 4.07 -16.50 -80.07
CA ASP A 84 3.83 -17.73 -79.33
C ASP A 84 2.46 -18.30 -79.70
N ARG A 85 2.28 -19.62 -79.56
CA ARG A 85 1.04 -20.31 -79.96
C ARG A 85 -0.13 -19.74 -79.17
N PHE A 86 -1.12 -19.24 -79.90
CA PHE A 86 -2.32 -18.60 -79.35
C PHE A 86 -3.01 -19.49 -78.31
N CYS A 87 -3.04 -19.04 -77.05
CA CYS A 87 -3.71 -19.65 -75.90
C CYS A 87 -3.22 -21.07 -75.58
N ASP A 88 -2.17 -21.17 -74.76
CA ASP A 88 -1.70 -22.45 -74.27
C ASP A 88 -2.62 -23.02 -73.16
N GLU A 89 -2.37 -24.26 -72.76
CA GLU A 89 -3.15 -24.93 -71.72
C GLU A 89 -3.15 -24.14 -70.40
N ASN A 90 -2.10 -23.35 -70.12
CA ASN A 90 -1.96 -22.59 -68.87
C ASN A 90 -2.76 -21.27 -68.90
N ASP A 91 -2.85 -20.61 -70.05
CA ASP A 91 -3.66 -19.41 -70.25
C ASP A 91 -5.16 -19.71 -70.14
N LEU A 92 -5.60 -20.86 -70.68
CA LEU A 92 -6.98 -21.34 -70.54
C LEU A 92 -7.28 -21.79 -69.10
N ARG A 93 -6.30 -22.43 -68.44
CA ARG A 93 -6.40 -22.87 -67.04
C ARG A 93 -6.54 -21.71 -66.06
N SER A 94 -5.90 -20.57 -66.34
CA SER A 94 -5.99 -19.37 -65.49
C SER A 94 -7.28 -18.56 -65.72
N ALA A 95 -7.80 -18.51 -66.96
CA ALA A 95 -9.04 -17.80 -67.26
C ALA A 95 -10.33 -18.50 -66.75
N TRP A 96 -10.31 -19.84 -66.61
CA TRP A 96 -11.49 -20.63 -66.21
C TRP A 96 -11.60 -20.98 -64.73
N GLN A 97 -10.58 -20.67 -63.93
CA GLN A 97 -10.55 -20.96 -62.48
C GLN A 97 -11.64 -20.25 -61.65
N ASN A 98 -12.44 -19.35 -62.24
CA ASN A 98 -13.39 -18.52 -61.49
C ASN A 98 -14.81 -18.39 -62.10
N VAL A 99 -15.22 -19.28 -63.01
CA VAL A 99 -16.56 -19.18 -63.63
C VAL A 99 -17.34 -20.49 -63.50
N ASP A 100 -18.54 -20.41 -62.92
CA ASP A 100 -19.48 -21.52 -62.85
C ASP A 100 -20.24 -21.60 -64.18
N ILE A 101 -19.74 -22.41 -65.11
CA ILE A 101 -20.20 -22.43 -66.51
C ILE A 101 -21.39 -23.39 -66.67
N PRO A 102 -22.56 -22.92 -67.16
CA PRO A 102 -23.71 -23.78 -67.41
C PRO A 102 -23.41 -24.88 -68.43
N LYS A 103 -24.02 -26.06 -68.26
CA LYS A 103 -23.83 -27.25 -69.11
C LYS A 103 -23.85 -27.00 -70.63
N PRO A 104 -24.74 -26.17 -71.19
CA PRO A 104 -24.72 -25.85 -72.62
C PRO A 104 -23.41 -25.18 -73.08
N PHE A 105 -22.78 -24.35 -72.24
CA PHE A 105 -21.50 -23.70 -72.57
C PHE A 105 -20.31 -24.66 -72.38
N LEU A 106 -20.38 -25.59 -71.43
CA LEU A 106 -19.41 -26.68 -71.29
C LEU A 106 -19.36 -27.54 -72.56
N THR A 107 -20.53 -27.91 -73.11
CA THR A 107 -20.66 -28.65 -74.37
C THR A 107 -20.10 -27.85 -75.55
N PHE A 108 -20.36 -26.54 -75.61
CA PHE A 108 -19.82 -25.64 -76.63
C PHE A 108 -18.28 -25.61 -76.62
N PHE A 109 -17.66 -25.37 -75.46
CA PHE A 109 -16.21 -25.23 -75.35
C PHE A 109 -15.46 -26.57 -75.47
N SER A 110 -16.03 -27.65 -74.93
CA SER A 110 -15.52 -29.01 -75.14
C SER A 110 -15.37 -29.31 -76.63
N ARG A 111 -16.37 -28.93 -77.43
CA ARG A 111 -16.38 -29.16 -78.87
C ARG A 111 -15.45 -28.21 -79.64
N LEU A 112 -15.49 -26.92 -79.33
CA LEU A 112 -14.65 -25.87 -79.94
C LEU A 112 -13.15 -26.20 -79.80
N PHE A 113 -12.72 -26.65 -78.62
CA PHE A 113 -11.31 -26.89 -78.29
C PHE A 113 -10.88 -28.36 -78.33
N ASN A 114 -11.79 -29.30 -78.61
CA ASN A 114 -11.51 -30.73 -78.74
C ASN A 114 -11.07 -31.45 -77.44
N VAL A 115 -11.60 -31.06 -76.29
CA VAL A 115 -11.30 -31.67 -74.96
C VAL A 115 -12.55 -32.37 -74.43
N LYS A 116 -12.44 -33.53 -73.76
CA LYS A 116 -13.61 -34.28 -73.25
C LYS A 116 -14.30 -33.50 -72.11
N GLU A 117 -15.64 -33.46 -72.11
CA GLU A 117 -16.41 -32.81 -71.03
C GLU A 117 -16.05 -33.31 -69.62
N ASN A 118 -15.79 -34.62 -69.45
CA ASN A 118 -15.39 -35.18 -68.16
C ASN A 118 -14.02 -34.69 -67.67
N ASP A 119 -13.09 -34.38 -68.58
CA ASP A 119 -11.79 -33.84 -68.19
C ASP A 119 -11.95 -32.38 -67.73
N ILE A 120 -12.88 -31.62 -68.33
CA ILE A 120 -13.25 -30.27 -67.88
C ILE A 120 -13.96 -30.31 -66.51
N CYS A 121 -14.81 -31.31 -66.24
CA CYS A 121 -15.41 -31.56 -64.92
C CYS A 121 -14.38 -32.02 -63.86
N ASN A 122 -13.38 -32.81 -64.25
CA ASN A 122 -12.32 -33.25 -63.34
C ASN A 122 -11.45 -32.05 -62.89
N TYR A 123 -11.26 -31.04 -63.74
CA TYR A 123 -10.62 -29.78 -63.35
C TYR A 123 -11.45 -28.95 -62.36
N GLN A 124 -12.78 -29.02 -62.42
CA GLN A 124 -13.69 -28.45 -61.41
C GLN A 124 -13.59 -29.15 -60.05
N THR A 125 -13.26 -30.45 -60.06
CA THR A 125 -13.07 -31.26 -58.84
C THR A 125 -11.68 -31.05 -58.24
N TYR A 126 -10.65 -30.85 -59.08
CA TYR A 126 -9.27 -30.55 -58.65
C TYR A 126 -9.11 -29.12 -58.10
N ALA A 127 -9.91 -28.15 -58.56
CA ALA A 127 -9.99 -26.81 -57.97
C ALA A 127 -10.67 -26.81 -56.58
N ASN A 128 -11.58 -27.75 -56.33
CA ASN A 128 -12.29 -27.87 -55.04
C ASN A 128 -11.57 -28.73 -53.99
N GLN A 129 -10.47 -29.40 -54.35
CA GLN A 129 -9.72 -30.30 -53.45
C GLN A 129 -8.41 -29.70 -52.90
N ASN A 130 -8.06 -28.46 -53.26
CA ASN A 130 -6.93 -27.71 -52.71
C ASN A 130 -7.35 -26.41 -52.00
N CYS A 131 -8.37 -26.47 -51.14
CA CYS A 131 -8.70 -25.41 -50.19
C CYS A 131 -8.85 -26.00 -48.79
N GLN A 132 -7.74 -26.10 -48.07
CA GLN A 132 -7.81 -26.14 -46.62
C GLN A 132 -8.17 -24.72 -46.15
N SER A 133 -9.46 -24.53 -45.84
CA SER A 133 -10.14 -23.32 -45.34
C SER A 133 -10.21 -22.14 -46.32
N ASN A 134 -11.42 -21.72 -46.72
CA ASN A 134 -11.71 -20.42 -47.36
C ASN A 134 -12.84 -19.75 -46.55
N VAL A 135 -12.47 -19.09 -45.44
CA VAL A 135 -13.31 -18.20 -44.66
C VAL A 135 -13.78 -17.07 -45.58
N PRO A 136 -15.10 -16.81 -45.71
CA PRO A 136 -15.59 -15.78 -46.60
C PRO A 136 -15.23 -14.38 -46.08
N ILE A 137 -14.51 -13.61 -46.88
CA ILE A 137 -14.26 -12.18 -46.63
C ILE A 137 -15.48 -11.38 -47.11
N PRO A 138 -16.02 -10.45 -46.30
CA PRO A 138 -17.12 -9.59 -46.71
C PRO A 138 -16.79 -8.81 -47.98
N SER A 139 -17.73 -8.76 -48.93
CA SER A 139 -17.50 -8.21 -50.27
C SER A 139 -17.20 -6.70 -50.30
N HIS A 140 -17.42 -6.00 -49.19
CA HIS A 140 -17.14 -4.56 -49.04
C HIS A 140 -15.75 -4.25 -48.50
N PHE A 141 -14.90 -5.27 -48.29
CA PHE A 141 -13.49 -5.10 -47.91
C PHE A 141 -12.60 -5.06 -49.16
N ASP A 142 -11.66 -4.11 -49.19
CA ASP A 142 -10.58 -4.06 -50.17
C ASP A 142 -9.48 -5.06 -49.81
N ARG A 143 -9.09 -5.90 -50.77
CA ARG A 143 -8.05 -6.92 -50.55
C ARG A 143 -6.64 -6.35 -50.45
N ASN A 144 -6.42 -5.10 -50.84
CA ASN A 144 -5.10 -4.47 -50.81
C ASN A 144 -4.89 -3.57 -49.57
N SER A 145 -5.93 -3.41 -48.75
CA SER A 145 -5.92 -2.54 -47.58
C SER A 145 -5.73 -3.34 -46.28
N TYR A 146 -5.04 -2.76 -45.31
CA TYR A 146 -4.69 -3.44 -44.06
C TYR A 146 -5.93 -3.76 -43.22
N VAL A 147 -5.98 -4.98 -42.68
CA VAL A 147 -7.05 -5.49 -41.82
C VAL A 147 -6.51 -5.87 -40.45
N THR A 148 -7.31 -5.60 -39.42
CA THR A 148 -7.15 -6.12 -38.06
C THR A 148 -8.34 -6.99 -37.68
N ALA A 149 -8.23 -7.77 -36.59
CA ALA A 149 -9.30 -8.67 -36.18
C ALA A 149 -9.51 -8.73 -34.67
N ALA A 150 -10.67 -9.23 -34.26
CA ALA A 150 -10.99 -9.58 -32.88
C ALA A 150 -11.93 -10.80 -32.85
N PHE A 151 -11.96 -11.50 -31.72
CA PHE A 151 -12.95 -12.54 -31.49
C PHE A 151 -13.27 -12.67 -30.01
N ASP A 152 -14.53 -12.97 -29.74
CA ASP A 152 -15.05 -13.05 -28.38
C ASP A 152 -16.21 -14.04 -28.29
N ASN A 153 -16.63 -14.30 -27.06
CA ASN A 153 -17.82 -15.08 -26.76
C ASN A 153 -19.09 -14.35 -27.19
N PHE A 154 -20.07 -15.13 -27.64
CA PHE A 154 -21.41 -14.67 -27.95
C PHE A 154 -22.41 -15.60 -27.28
N ASP A 155 -22.84 -15.18 -26.10
CA ASP A 155 -23.80 -15.92 -25.28
C ASP A 155 -25.23 -15.55 -25.68
N HIS A 156 -26.02 -16.55 -26.06
CA HIS A 156 -27.45 -16.42 -26.19
C HIS A 156 -28.16 -17.17 -25.07
N ILE A 157 -29.03 -16.45 -24.36
CA ILE A 157 -30.05 -17.09 -23.54
C ILE A 157 -31.12 -17.58 -24.52
N GLU A 158 -31.14 -18.87 -24.82
CA GLU A 158 -32.26 -19.43 -25.60
C GLU A 158 -33.54 -19.23 -24.77
N ASN A 159 -34.63 -18.82 -25.43
CA ASN A 159 -35.97 -18.84 -24.83
C ASN A 159 -36.44 -20.30 -24.65
N SER A 160 -35.75 -21.04 -23.80
CA SER A 160 -36.16 -22.37 -23.33
C SER A 160 -37.00 -22.20 -22.08
N ILE A 161 -38.07 -23.00 -21.95
CA ILE A 161 -38.98 -22.98 -20.79
C ILE A 161 -38.24 -23.22 -19.46
N SER A 162 -37.06 -23.85 -19.53
CA SER A 162 -36.22 -24.17 -18.37
C SER A 162 -35.20 -23.09 -17.98
N GLY A 163 -34.83 -22.19 -18.90
CA GLY A 163 -33.71 -21.26 -18.71
C GLY A 163 -32.33 -21.92 -18.54
N LEU A 164 -32.22 -23.25 -18.71
CA LEU A 164 -30.98 -24.02 -18.51
C LEU A 164 -30.14 -24.19 -19.79
N ASN A 165 -30.69 -23.86 -20.95
CA ASN A 165 -29.98 -23.96 -22.23
C ASN A 165 -29.48 -22.57 -22.65
N SER A 166 -28.18 -22.32 -22.47
CA SER A 166 -27.46 -21.23 -23.12
C SER A 166 -26.58 -21.79 -24.24
N THR A 167 -26.64 -21.20 -25.43
CA THR A 167 -25.66 -21.50 -26.49
C THR A 167 -24.49 -20.54 -26.34
N HIS A 168 -23.28 -21.11 -26.30
CA HIS A 168 -22.02 -20.40 -26.17
C HIS A 168 -21.28 -20.46 -27.50
N ASP A 169 -21.42 -19.41 -28.31
CA ASP A 169 -20.82 -19.33 -29.64
C ASP A 169 -19.60 -18.41 -29.63
N THR A 170 -18.73 -18.53 -30.62
CA THR A 170 -17.59 -17.61 -30.82
C THR A 170 -17.83 -16.77 -32.06
N VAL A 171 -17.78 -15.44 -31.89
CA VAL A 171 -17.90 -14.48 -32.99
C VAL A 171 -16.52 -13.90 -33.28
N ALA A 172 -16.16 -13.89 -34.55
CA ALA A 172 -14.96 -13.24 -35.03
C ALA A 172 -15.30 -12.08 -35.96
N VAL A 173 -14.57 -10.98 -35.82
CA VAL A 173 -14.80 -9.72 -36.52
C VAL A 173 -13.47 -9.23 -37.10
N ILE A 174 -13.53 -8.62 -38.28
CA ILE A 174 -12.41 -7.94 -38.93
C ILE A 174 -12.73 -6.47 -39.14
N PHE A 175 -11.69 -5.64 -39.13
CA PHE A 175 -11.75 -4.18 -39.25
C PHE A 175 -10.78 -3.71 -40.32
N GLN A 176 -11.18 -2.75 -41.13
CA GLN A 176 -10.35 -2.14 -42.18
C GLN A 176 -10.62 -0.65 -42.28
N ASP A 177 -9.63 0.14 -42.61
CA ASP A 177 -9.81 1.58 -42.80
C ASP A 177 -10.69 1.87 -44.03
N TYR A 178 -11.63 2.78 -43.86
CA TYR A 178 -12.55 3.23 -44.89
C TYR A 178 -11.78 4.06 -45.92
N ASN A 179 -11.84 3.64 -47.17
CA ASN A 179 -11.30 4.37 -48.30
C ASN A 179 -12.44 4.92 -49.18
N ALA A 180 -12.52 6.25 -49.31
CA ALA A 180 -13.55 6.91 -50.11
C ALA A 180 -13.44 6.63 -51.61
N ASP A 181 -12.25 6.24 -52.10
CA ASP A 181 -11.98 5.92 -53.51
C ASP A 181 -12.39 4.48 -53.90
N PHE A 182 -12.74 3.63 -52.93
CA PHE A 182 -13.23 2.27 -53.13
C PHE A 182 -14.73 2.20 -52.81
N ASP A 183 -15.54 1.57 -53.68
CA ASP A 183 -16.99 1.43 -53.44
C ASP A 183 -17.25 0.40 -52.31
N CYS A 184 -17.07 0.84 -51.06
CA CYS A 184 -17.20 0.05 -49.83
C CYS A 184 -18.67 -0.23 -49.46
N ARG A 185 -19.65 -0.02 -50.37
CA ARG A 185 -21.07 -0.17 -50.03
C ARG A 185 -21.45 -1.64 -49.87
N LYS A 186 -21.87 -2.00 -48.66
CA LYS A 186 -22.49 -3.30 -48.37
C LYS A 186 -23.64 -3.53 -49.36
N PRO A 187 -23.67 -4.65 -50.10
CA PRO A 187 -24.75 -4.91 -51.05
C PRO A 187 -26.10 -4.91 -50.33
N LYS A 188 -27.11 -4.24 -50.92
CA LYS A 188 -28.48 -4.26 -50.39
C LYS A 188 -28.96 -5.71 -50.35
N VAL A 189 -29.50 -6.15 -49.20
CA VAL A 189 -29.85 -7.54 -48.86
C VAL A 189 -30.85 -8.23 -49.82
N SER A 190 -31.31 -7.58 -50.91
CA SER A 190 -32.31 -8.14 -51.83
C SER A 190 -31.80 -8.65 -53.19
N THR A 191 -30.51 -8.57 -53.51
CA THR A 191 -29.98 -9.13 -54.78
C THR A 191 -29.65 -10.63 -54.72
N THR A 192 -29.62 -11.25 -53.54
CA THR A 192 -29.26 -12.67 -53.35
C THR A 192 -30.42 -13.66 -53.57
N LYS A 193 -31.65 -13.20 -53.87
CA LYS A 193 -32.84 -14.06 -54.03
C LYS A 193 -33.10 -15.04 -52.87
N LEU A 194 -32.55 -14.79 -51.68
CA LEU A 194 -32.76 -15.67 -50.52
C LEU A 194 -34.09 -15.31 -49.83
N HIS A 195 -35.10 -16.16 -50.03
CA HIS A 195 -36.32 -16.11 -49.23
C HIS A 195 -36.06 -16.67 -47.84
N CYS A 196 -36.27 -15.85 -46.82
CA CYS A 196 -36.14 -16.24 -45.41
C CYS A 196 -37.39 -17.06 -45.00
N ASN A 197 -37.42 -18.34 -45.37
CA ASN A 197 -38.40 -19.29 -44.85
C ASN A 197 -37.67 -20.37 -44.05
N ALA A 198 -38.02 -20.47 -42.77
CA ALA A 198 -37.58 -21.43 -41.76
C ALA A 198 -36.12 -21.30 -41.27
N ARG A 199 -35.98 -21.25 -39.95
CA ARG A 199 -34.72 -21.19 -39.19
C ARG A 199 -33.86 -22.44 -39.46
N ALA A 200 -32.79 -22.27 -40.23
CA ALA A 200 -31.47 -22.91 -40.10
C ALA A 200 -30.76 -22.84 -41.46
N PHE A 201 -29.56 -22.27 -41.51
CA PHE A 201 -28.66 -22.52 -42.63
C PHE A 201 -28.33 -24.03 -42.61
N THR A 202 -28.84 -24.78 -43.60
CA THR A 202 -28.68 -26.25 -43.68
C THR A 202 -27.27 -26.71 -44.05
N THR A 203 -26.38 -25.79 -44.42
CA THR A 203 -24.98 -26.06 -44.75
C THR A 203 -24.05 -25.33 -43.78
N LYS A 204 -23.39 -26.09 -42.87
CA LYS A 204 -22.25 -25.56 -42.08
C LYS A 204 -21.08 -25.30 -43.03
N LEU A 205 -20.50 -24.12 -42.95
CA LEU A 205 -19.27 -23.82 -43.67
C LEU A 205 -18.12 -24.62 -43.04
N LYS A 206 -17.12 -25.02 -43.85
CA LYS A 206 -15.93 -25.72 -43.33
C LYS A 206 -15.21 -24.95 -42.22
N CYS A 207 -15.21 -23.62 -42.28
CA CYS A 207 -14.62 -22.74 -41.24
C CYS A 207 -15.40 -22.72 -39.92
N GLN A 208 -16.60 -23.31 -39.86
CA GLN A 208 -17.41 -23.47 -38.66
C GLN A 208 -17.26 -24.86 -38.02
N GLU A 209 -16.44 -25.74 -38.60
CA GLU A 209 -16.10 -27.03 -38.01
C GLU A 209 -14.94 -26.84 -37.02
N VAL A 210 -15.17 -27.18 -35.75
CA VAL A 210 -14.15 -27.04 -34.70
C VAL A 210 -13.05 -28.06 -34.92
N LEU A 211 -11.84 -27.58 -35.14
CA LEU A 211 -10.63 -28.39 -35.25
C LEU A 211 -10.22 -28.89 -33.87
N ASN A 212 -9.95 -30.20 -33.77
CA ASN A 212 -9.43 -30.78 -32.54
C ASN A 212 -8.03 -30.23 -32.24
N TYR A 213 -7.88 -29.54 -31.11
CA TYR A 213 -6.59 -29.14 -30.60
C TYR A 213 -6.40 -29.68 -29.18
N THR A 214 -5.34 -30.46 -28.98
CA THR A 214 -4.95 -30.93 -27.66
C THR A 214 -3.84 -30.04 -27.14
N LYS A 215 -4.01 -29.50 -25.93
CA LYS A 215 -2.98 -28.71 -25.25
C LYS A 215 -1.70 -29.54 -25.11
N LEU A 216 -0.64 -29.14 -25.83
CA LEU A 216 0.60 -29.90 -25.96
C LEU A 216 1.49 -29.86 -24.71
N SER A 217 1.39 -28.79 -23.91
CA SER A 217 2.22 -28.61 -22.70
C SER A 217 1.54 -27.73 -21.67
N ASN A 218 1.79 -27.97 -20.38
CA ASN A 218 1.38 -27.05 -19.32
C ASN A 218 2.32 -25.84 -19.17
N THR A 219 3.56 -25.96 -19.65
CA THR A 219 4.60 -24.93 -19.58
C THR A 219 4.95 -24.43 -20.98
N VAL A 220 4.70 -23.14 -21.22
CA VAL A 220 5.10 -22.44 -22.45
C VAL A 220 6.41 -21.72 -22.22
N THR A 221 7.38 -21.94 -23.11
CA THR A 221 8.68 -21.27 -23.18
C THR A 221 8.73 -20.37 -24.40
N LEU A 222 9.51 -19.29 -24.34
CA LEU A 222 9.77 -18.47 -25.53
C LEU A 222 10.57 -19.29 -26.56
N PRO A 223 10.31 -19.09 -27.86
CA PRO A 223 11.14 -19.65 -28.92
C PRO A 223 12.63 -19.29 -28.76
N ALA A 224 13.53 -20.19 -29.15
CA ALA A 224 14.98 -19.99 -29.00
C ALA A 224 15.47 -18.77 -29.80
N ASP A 225 14.92 -18.59 -31.00
CA ASP A 225 15.10 -17.50 -31.96
C ASP A 225 14.35 -16.21 -31.61
N PHE A 226 13.51 -16.20 -30.56
CA PHE A 226 12.86 -14.99 -30.10
C PHE A 226 13.90 -13.93 -29.71
N ALA A 227 14.02 -12.87 -30.51
CA ALA A 227 14.94 -11.78 -30.33
C ALA A 227 14.24 -10.57 -29.70
N TYR A 228 14.83 -10.02 -28.65
CA TYR A 228 14.40 -8.74 -28.10
C TYR A 228 15.11 -7.61 -28.85
N HIS A 229 14.35 -6.85 -29.64
CA HIS A 229 14.88 -5.67 -30.33
C HIS A 229 14.73 -4.44 -29.44
N ASN A 230 15.86 -3.86 -29.03
CA ASN A 230 15.93 -2.60 -28.27
C ASN A 230 15.70 -1.35 -29.13
N ASN A 231 15.42 -1.52 -30.43
CA ASN A 231 15.19 -0.42 -31.36
C ASN A 231 13.82 0.21 -31.10
N HIS A 232 13.72 0.97 -30.02
CA HIS A 232 12.78 2.07 -29.96
C HIS A 232 13.23 3.10 -31.00
N GLN A 233 12.78 2.99 -32.25
CA GLN A 233 12.66 4.21 -33.04
C GLN A 233 11.74 5.12 -32.22
N SER A 234 12.34 6.16 -31.65
CA SER A 234 11.66 7.26 -31.00
C SER A 234 10.83 7.98 -32.05
N PHE A 235 9.68 7.41 -32.39
CA PHE A 235 8.55 8.21 -32.86
C PHE A 235 8.27 9.26 -31.78
N SER A 236 7.82 10.44 -32.20
CA SER A 236 7.66 11.72 -31.48
C SER A 236 6.72 11.71 -30.26
N ILE A 237 6.82 10.68 -29.40
CA ILE A 237 5.97 10.45 -28.24
C ILE A 237 6.29 11.46 -27.12
N GLU A 238 7.55 11.87 -26.96
CA GLU A 238 7.90 12.89 -25.96
C GLU A 238 7.18 14.22 -26.21
N GLN A 239 7.00 14.60 -27.47
CA GLN A 239 6.28 15.80 -27.83
C GLN A 239 4.78 15.65 -27.56
N LEU A 240 4.18 14.52 -27.95
CA LEU A 240 2.77 14.22 -27.66
C LEU A 240 2.47 14.12 -26.16
N GLU A 241 3.36 13.52 -25.37
CA GLU A 241 3.25 13.44 -23.91
C GLU A 241 3.31 14.83 -23.26
N ASN A 242 4.20 15.69 -23.76
CA ASN A 242 4.30 17.08 -23.31
C ASN A 242 3.01 17.86 -23.65
N ASP A 243 2.48 17.70 -24.86
CA ASP A 243 1.24 18.36 -25.29
C ASP A 243 0.02 17.88 -24.47
N LEU A 244 -0.06 16.59 -24.13
CA LEU A 244 -1.11 16.05 -23.27
C LEU A 244 -1.01 16.59 -21.83
N GLN A 245 0.20 16.69 -21.27
CA GLN A 245 0.41 17.27 -19.94
C GLN A 245 -0.01 18.74 -19.89
N LYS A 246 0.30 19.50 -20.95
CA LYS A 246 -0.15 20.88 -21.10
C LYS A 246 -1.68 20.96 -21.14
N ASN A 247 -2.33 20.08 -21.90
CA ASN A 247 -3.80 20.02 -21.96
C ASN A 247 -4.45 19.70 -20.62
N ASP A 248 -3.90 18.74 -19.87
CA ASP A 248 -4.38 18.41 -18.52
C ASP A 248 -4.26 19.63 -17.59
N PHE A 249 -3.14 20.35 -17.65
CA PHE A 249 -2.93 21.54 -16.84
C PHE A 249 -3.88 22.68 -17.22
N ILE A 250 -4.08 22.93 -18.52
CA ILE A 250 -5.09 23.87 -19.04
C ILE A 250 -6.47 23.50 -18.49
N TRP A 251 -6.86 22.24 -18.59
CA TRP A 251 -8.15 21.76 -18.09
C TRP A 251 -8.32 22.03 -16.59
N TYR A 252 -7.31 21.72 -15.78
CA TYR A 252 -7.37 21.99 -14.34
C TYR A 252 -7.56 23.48 -14.05
N LEU A 253 -6.80 24.37 -14.72
CA LEU A 253 -6.96 25.82 -14.58
C LEU A 253 -8.34 26.30 -15.00
N SER A 254 -8.87 25.78 -16.12
CA SER A 254 -10.21 26.09 -16.60
C SER A 254 -11.32 25.63 -15.65
N ARG A 255 -11.06 24.63 -14.80
CA ARG A 255 -12.01 24.21 -13.76
C ARG A 255 -11.93 25.06 -12.47
N MET A 256 -10.90 25.91 -12.31
CA MET A 256 -10.77 26.83 -11.16
C MET A 256 -11.59 28.11 -11.32
N ASN A 257 -11.87 28.81 -10.22
CA ASN A 257 -12.44 30.15 -10.28
C ASN A 257 -11.33 31.20 -10.43
N ILE A 258 -11.14 31.63 -11.68
CA ILE A 258 -10.14 32.62 -12.09
C ILE A 258 -10.93 33.85 -12.55
N SER A 259 -10.84 34.92 -11.77
CA SER A 259 -11.38 36.25 -12.09
C SER A 259 -10.22 37.25 -12.25
N SER A 260 -10.38 38.21 -13.16
CA SER A 260 -9.49 39.36 -13.32
C SER A 260 -9.51 40.28 -12.10
N ASP A 261 -10.63 40.33 -11.38
CA ASP A 261 -10.88 41.33 -10.34
C ASP A 261 -10.51 40.84 -8.93
N ASP A 262 -10.38 39.53 -8.73
CA ASP A 262 -10.01 38.94 -7.44
C ASP A 262 -8.49 38.96 -7.22
N GLN A 263 -8.02 39.06 -5.97
CA GLN A 263 -6.58 38.96 -5.68
C GLN A 263 -6.05 37.52 -5.57
N GLU A 264 -6.95 36.54 -5.41
CA GLU A 264 -6.63 35.12 -5.26
C GLU A 264 -7.30 34.28 -6.37
N ILE A 265 -6.88 33.02 -6.50
CA ILE A 265 -7.56 32.04 -7.35
C ILE A 265 -8.43 31.14 -6.47
N GLY A 266 -9.72 31.08 -6.78
CA GLY A 266 -10.68 30.25 -6.06
C GLY A 266 -10.63 28.78 -6.51
N ILE A 267 -10.79 27.85 -5.56
CA ILE A 267 -10.81 26.40 -5.82
C ILE A 267 -12.20 25.84 -6.15
N ARG A 268 -13.25 26.64 -6.01
CA ARG A 268 -14.65 26.27 -6.28
C ARG A 268 -15.22 27.18 -7.35
N ASN A 269 -15.97 26.61 -8.28
CA ASN A 269 -16.73 27.37 -9.27
C ASN A 269 -18.23 27.12 -9.07
N THR A 270 -18.98 28.12 -8.62
CA THR A 270 -20.41 27.98 -8.29
C THR A 270 -21.30 27.74 -9.51
N ASN A 271 -20.86 28.13 -10.71
CA ASN A 271 -21.55 27.90 -11.98
C ASN A 271 -20.57 27.27 -12.97
N GLN A 272 -20.26 26.00 -12.73
CA GLN A 272 -19.29 25.27 -13.53
C GLN A 272 -19.91 24.74 -14.83
N HIS A 273 -19.75 25.51 -15.91
CA HIS A 273 -20.15 25.12 -17.27
C HIS A 273 -19.01 24.47 -18.07
N PHE A 274 -17.77 24.51 -17.55
CA PHE A 274 -16.63 23.96 -18.27
C PHE A 274 -16.68 22.42 -18.32
N PRO A 275 -16.42 21.78 -19.47
CA PRO A 275 -16.62 20.34 -19.67
C PRO A 275 -15.78 19.46 -18.73
N THR A 276 -16.24 18.22 -18.52
CA THR A 276 -15.45 17.19 -17.83
C THR A 276 -14.16 16.89 -18.61
N TRP A 277 -13.17 16.26 -17.97
CA TRP A 277 -11.87 15.96 -18.60
C TRP A 277 -12.00 15.24 -19.94
N SER A 278 -12.90 14.24 -19.99
CA SER A 278 -13.16 13.45 -21.20
C SER A 278 -13.76 14.29 -22.31
N SER A 279 -14.71 15.16 -21.97
CA SER A 279 -15.39 16.05 -22.92
C SER A 279 -14.46 17.14 -23.44
N PHE A 280 -13.65 17.76 -22.58
CA PHE A 280 -12.66 18.75 -22.97
C PHE A 280 -11.67 18.18 -23.99
N ASN A 281 -11.03 17.04 -23.66
CA ASN A 281 -10.04 16.43 -24.55
C ASN A 281 -10.67 15.96 -25.87
N SER A 282 -11.91 15.46 -25.84
CA SER A 282 -12.62 15.06 -27.06
C SER A 282 -13.00 16.25 -27.95
N ALA A 283 -13.21 17.44 -27.37
CA ALA A 283 -13.58 18.65 -28.11
C ALA A 283 -12.39 19.34 -28.78
N ILE A 284 -11.23 19.34 -28.14
CA ILE A 284 -10.03 20.07 -28.62
C ILE A 284 -9.08 19.21 -29.45
N LEU A 285 -9.11 17.88 -29.26
CA LEU A 285 -8.26 16.97 -30.03
C LEU A 285 -8.87 16.76 -31.41
N LYS A 286 -8.11 17.13 -32.44
CA LYS A 286 -8.47 16.80 -33.81
C LYS A 286 -8.33 15.30 -34.03
N ASP A 287 -9.47 14.62 -34.14
CA ASP A 287 -9.50 13.20 -34.48
C ASP A 287 -8.97 13.00 -35.92
N CYS A 288 -7.73 12.52 -36.02
CA CYS A 288 -7.06 12.22 -37.28
C CYS A 288 -7.18 10.74 -37.70
N ARG A 289 -8.00 9.96 -36.99
CA ARG A 289 -8.13 8.52 -37.18
C ARG A 289 -8.99 8.22 -38.40
N PRO A 290 -8.62 7.24 -39.25
CA PRO A 290 -9.47 6.84 -40.35
C PRO A 290 -10.74 6.17 -39.81
N LYS A 291 -11.89 6.42 -40.45
CA LYS A 291 -13.12 5.67 -40.15
C LYS A 291 -12.89 4.20 -40.51
N GLN A 292 -13.43 3.23 -39.77
CA GLN A 292 -13.28 1.81 -40.11
C GLN A 292 -14.57 1.17 -40.64
N ILE A 293 -14.42 0.21 -41.55
CA ILE A 293 -15.45 -0.75 -41.95
C ILE A 293 -15.34 -2.02 -41.10
N VAL A 294 -16.50 -2.56 -40.71
CA VAL A 294 -16.60 -3.76 -39.88
C VAL A 294 -17.10 -4.95 -40.71
N GLY A 295 -16.47 -6.10 -40.51
CA GLY A 295 -16.78 -7.35 -41.19
C GLY A 295 -16.99 -8.47 -40.19
N PHE A 296 -18.20 -9.00 -40.10
CA PHE A 296 -18.48 -10.18 -39.28
C PHE A 296 -18.13 -11.45 -40.07
N LEU A 297 -17.35 -12.33 -39.44
CA LEU A 297 -17.02 -13.64 -39.98
C LEU A 297 -18.10 -14.67 -39.57
N PRO A 298 -18.15 -15.84 -40.24
CA PRO A 298 -19.06 -16.90 -39.84
C PRO A 298 -18.90 -17.28 -38.36
N ILE A 299 -20.02 -17.35 -37.65
CA ILE A 299 -20.06 -17.71 -36.22
C ILE A 299 -19.59 -19.15 -36.05
N LEU A 300 -18.67 -19.38 -35.11
CA LEU A 300 -18.21 -20.71 -34.74
C LEU A 300 -19.09 -21.22 -33.58
N PRO A 301 -19.89 -22.29 -33.75
CA PRO A 301 -20.87 -22.74 -32.76
C PRO A 301 -20.21 -23.55 -31.63
N ALA A 302 -19.26 -22.92 -30.93
CA ALA A 302 -18.51 -23.50 -29.84
C ALA A 302 -17.97 -22.41 -28.89
N PRO A 303 -17.79 -22.71 -27.60
CA PRO A 303 -17.39 -21.73 -26.61
C PRO A 303 -15.93 -21.32 -26.78
N VAL A 304 -15.66 -20.01 -26.71
CA VAL A 304 -14.31 -19.44 -26.83
C VAL A 304 -13.38 -19.81 -25.66
N THR A 305 -13.93 -20.43 -24.60
CA THR A 305 -13.18 -20.91 -23.43
C THR A 305 -12.44 -22.23 -23.69
N GLU A 306 -12.66 -22.87 -24.86
CA GLU A 306 -11.99 -24.11 -25.24
C GLU A 306 -10.80 -23.86 -26.17
N PHE A 307 -9.71 -24.61 -25.97
CA PHE A 307 -8.50 -24.51 -26.80
C PHE A 307 -8.76 -24.85 -28.27
N SER A 308 -9.61 -25.85 -28.55
CA SER A 308 -10.01 -26.24 -29.92
C SER A 308 -10.71 -25.12 -30.65
N THR A 309 -11.62 -24.40 -29.97
CA THR A 309 -12.32 -23.25 -30.51
C THR A 309 -11.35 -22.12 -30.85
N VAL A 310 -10.49 -21.73 -29.90
CA VAL A 310 -9.50 -20.67 -30.11
C VAL A 310 -8.50 -21.02 -31.20
N TYR A 311 -8.03 -22.28 -31.26
CA TYR A 311 -7.16 -22.77 -32.33
C TYR A 311 -7.85 -22.65 -33.70
N THR A 312 -9.10 -23.08 -33.79
CA THR A 312 -9.91 -22.96 -35.02
C THR A 312 -10.06 -21.50 -35.46
N SER A 313 -10.34 -20.58 -34.53
CA SER A 313 -10.41 -19.14 -34.81
C SER A 313 -9.08 -18.60 -35.33
N LEU A 314 -7.94 -19.02 -34.75
CA LEU A 314 -6.60 -18.63 -35.23
C LEU A 314 -6.30 -19.18 -36.64
N CYS A 315 -6.70 -20.41 -36.95
CA CYS A 315 -6.60 -20.97 -38.30
C CYS A 315 -7.46 -20.17 -39.30
N ASN A 316 -8.68 -19.79 -38.91
CA ASN A 316 -9.56 -18.94 -39.71
C ASN A 316 -8.92 -17.56 -39.98
N PHE A 317 -8.27 -16.95 -38.99
CA PHE A 317 -7.54 -15.69 -39.19
C PHE A 317 -6.32 -15.83 -40.09
N LYS A 318 -5.60 -16.96 -40.02
CA LYS A 318 -4.47 -17.25 -40.91
C LYS A 318 -4.93 -17.38 -42.36
N ASP A 319 -6.08 -17.99 -42.59
CA ASP A 319 -6.68 -18.07 -43.91
C ASP A 319 -7.06 -16.67 -44.44
N ILE A 320 -7.69 -15.82 -43.62
CA ILE A 320 -7.97 -14.42 -43.96
C ILE A 320 -6.69 -13.65 -44.31
N LEU A 321 -5.65 -13.79 -43.49
CA LEU A 321 -4.33 -13.19 -43.72
C LEU A 321 -3.77 -13.59 -45.09
N ASN A 322 -3.86 -14.87 -45.46
CA ASN A 322 -3.42 -15.37 -46.77
C ASN A 322 -4.27 -14.81 -47.91
N GLN A 323 -5.61 -14.78 -47.75
CA GLN A 323 -6.53 -14.26 -48.76
C GLN A 323 -6.35 -12.75 -49.02
N LEU A 324 -5.91 -11.99 -48.01
CA LEU A 324 -5.64 -10.55 -48.08
C LEU A 324 -4.18 -10.23 -48.47
N ASN A 325 -3.33 -11.23 -48.69
CA ASN A 325 -1.89 -11.04 -48.95
C ASN A 325 -1.18 -10.11 -47.94
N GLN A 326 -1.67 -10.05 -46.70
CA GLN A 326 -1.04 -9.26 -45.65
C GLN A 326 0.14 -10.04 -45.06
N LYS A 327 1.17 -9.33 -44.61
CA LYS A 327 2.34 -9.97 -43.95
C LYS A 327 2.05 -10.42 -42.53
N GLN A 328 1.23 -9.64 -41.81
CA GLN A 328 0.89 -9.85 -40.41
C GLN A 328 -0.56 -9.42 -40.17
N LEU A 329 -1.22 -10.07 -39.22
CA LEU A 329 -2.57 -9.74 -38.76
C LEU A 329 -2.58 -9.55 -37.25
N ALA A 330 -2.96 -8.36 -36.80
CA ALA A 330 -3.19 -8.08 -35.39
C ALA A 330 -4.57 -8.59 -34.95
N VAL A 331 -4.61 -9.35 -33.84
CA VAL A 331 -5.83 -9.94 -33.30
C VAL A 331 -6.00 -9.53 -31.84
N VAL A 332 -7.00 -8.69 -31.56
CA VAL A 332 -7.31 -8.20 -30.21
C VAL A 332 -8.23 -9.19 -29.50
N CYS A 333 -7.90 -9.54 -28.26
CA CYS A 333 -8.60 -10.54 -27.46
C CYS A 333 -8.96 -10.00 -26.07
N ASP A 334 -10.09 -10.47 -25.52
CA ASP A 334 -10.40 -10.37 -24.09
C ASP A 334 -9.33 -11.09 -23.22
N GLU A 335 -9.23 -10.80 -21.92
CA GLU A 335 -8.25 -11.43 -21.02
C GLU A 335 -8.32 -12.97 -21.04
N GLY A 336 -9.54 -13.53 -21.00
CA GLY A 336 -9.75 -14.97 -21.02
C GLY A 336 -9.22 -15.59 -22.31
N VAL A 337 -9.62 -15.02 -23.44
CA VAL A 337 -9.26 -15.50 -24.79
C VAL A 337 -7.78 -15.30 -25.09
N TYR A 338 -7.22 -14.14 -24.70
CA TYR A 338 -5.81 -13.79 -24.87
C TYR A 338 -4.90 -14.85 -24.28
N LYS A 339 -5.23 -15.35 -23.07
CA LYS A 339 -4.45 -16.39 -22.40
C LYS A 339 -4.37 -17.69 -23.23
N LEU A 340 -5.48 -18.11 -23.83
CA LEU A 340 -5.54 -19.32 -24.66
C LEU A 340 -4.85 -19.10 -26.00
N ALA A 341 -5.14 -17.98 -26.68
CA ALA A 341 -4.53 -17.62 -27.96
C ALA A 341 -3.01 -17.47 -27.85
N ARG A 342 -2.52 -16.81 -26.78
CA ARG A 342 -1.09 -16.66 -26.51
C ARG A 342 -0.41 -17.99 -26.22
N HIS A 343 -1.09 -18.90 -25.53
CA HIS A 343 -0.58 -20.26 -25.30
C HIS A 343 -0.44 -21.04 -26.61
N ILE A 344 -1.45 -21.01 -27.47
CA ILE A 344 -1.46 -21.69 -28.77
C ILE A 344 -0.39 -21.11 -29.70
N THR A 345 -0.33 -19.79 -29.85
CA THR A 345 0.62 -19.11 -30.75
C THR A 345 2.07 -19.33 -30.34
N LEU A 346 2.39 -19.29 -29.04
CA LEU A 346 3.76 -19.57 -28.57
C LEU A 346 4.14 -21.04 -28.72
N THR A 347 3.20 -21.96 -28.51
CA THR A 347 3.45 -23.41 -28.66
C THR A 347 3.63 -23.79 -30.13
N ASN A 348 2.87 -23.16 -31.01
CA ASN A 348 2.91 -23.38 -32.47
C ASN A 348 3.50 -22.14 -33.18
N ASN A 349 4.66 -21.64 -32.71
CA ASN A 349 5.25 -20.38 -33.19
C ASN A 349 5.39 -20.32 -34.72
N LYS A 350 5.89 -21.40 -35.33
CA LYS A 350 6.05 -21.48 -36.80
C LYS A 350 4.73 -21.41 -37.56
N GLU A 351 3.63 -21.88 -36.95
CA GLU A 351 2.32 -21.89 -37.57
C GLU A 351 1.66 -20.50 -37.54
N PHE A 352 1.87 -19.75 -36.45
CA PHE A 352 1.19 -18.48 -36.20
C PHE A 352 2.13 -17.28 -36.03
N GLU A 353 3.35 -17.34 -36.58
CA GLU A 353 4.35 -16.25 -36.49
C GLU A 353 3.84 -14.89 -37.02
N ASN A 354 2.89 -14.94 -37.95
CA ASN A 354 2.30 -13.76 -38.58
C ASN A 354 0.99 -13.29 -37.92
N ILE A 355 0.55 -13.95 -36.85
CA ILE A 355 -0.61 -13.55 -36.05
C ILE A 355 -0.13 -12.88 -34.76
N ILE A 356 -0.42 -11.58 -34.61
CA ILE A 356 -0.03 -10.80 -33.43
C ILE A 356 -1.21 -10.70 -32.48
N VAL A 357 -1.20 -11.53 -31.44
CA VAL A 357 -2.25 -11.52 -30.40
C VAL A 357 -2.03 -10.36 -29.43
N LEU A 358 -3.05 -9.52 -29.25
CA LEU A 358 -3.07 -8.34 -28.39
C LEU A 358 -4.13 -8.48 -27.28
N LEU A 359 -3.83 -8.03 -26.07
CA LEU A 359 -4.78 -8.00 -24.96
C LEU A 359 -5.64 -6.72 -25.06
N GLY A 360 -6.94 -6.83 -24.83
CA GLY A 360 -7.86 -5.68 -24.83
C GLY A 360 -7.52 -4.64 -23.76
N ASN A 361 -7.59 -3.36 -24.15
CA ASN A 361 -7.19 -2.22 -23.32
C ASN A 361 -8.02 -2.07 -22.02
N PHE A 362 -9.30 -2.48 -22.05
CA PHE A 362 -10.18 -2.40 -20.88
C PHE A 362 -9.59 -3.13 -19.66
N HIS A 363 -9.05 -4.33 -19.86
CA HIS A 363 -8.44 -5.11 -18.78
C HIS A 363 -7.14 -4.51 -18.28
N MET A 364 -6.34 -3.94 -19.20
CA MET A 364 -5.14 -3.19 -18.81
C MET A 364 -5.49 -2.00 -17.92
N ILE A 365 -6.54 -1.25 -18.25
CA ILE A 365 -7.01 -0.13 -17.44
C ILE A 365 -7.51 -0.62 -16.07
N LYS A 366 -8.28 -1.72 -16.01
CA LYS A 366 -8.71 -2.31 -14.73
C LYS A 366 -7.53 -2.70 -13.83
N VAL A 367 -6.46 -3.24 -14.41
CA VAL A 367 -5.22 -3.55 -13.66
C VAL A 367 -4.62 -2.26 -13.08
N VAL A 368 -4.52 -1.19 -13.88
CA VAL A 368 -4.02 0.11 -13.40
C VAL A 368 -4.90 0.67 -12.28
N LEU A 369 -6.23 0.65 -12.43
CA LEU A 369 -7.17 1.09 -11.41
C LEU A 369 -7.03 0.30 -10.10
N SER A 370 -6.84 -1.03 -10.19
CA SER A 370 -6.58 -1.88 -9.03
C SER A 370 -5.26 -1.53 -8.34
N CYS A 371 -4.20 -1.23 -9.11
CA CYS A 371 -2.93 -0.76 -8.57
C CYS A 371 -3.08 0.58 -7.84
N ILE A 372 -3.77 1.55 -8.44
CA ILE A 372 -4.03 2.87 -7.83
C ILE A 372 -4.80 2.71 -6.53
N GLY A 373 -5.92 1.97 -6.53
CA GLY A 373 -6.71 1.81 -5.32
C GLY A 373 -6.00 0.98 -4.25
N LYS A 374 -5.11 0.05 -4.61
CA LYS A 374 -4.23 -0.63 -3.65
C LYS A 374 -3.19 0.31 -3.05
N TYR A 375 -2.65 1.24 -3.84
CA TYR A 375 -1.71 2.28 -3.38
C TYR A 375 -2.38 3.27 -2.41
N LEU A 376 -3.61 3.70 -2.74
CA LEU A 376 -4.40 4.61 -1.92
C LEU A 376 -5.08 3.93 -0.73
N LYS A 377 -4.99 2.60 -0.62
CA LYS A 377 -5.66 1.87 0.45
C LYS A 377 -5.14 2.33 1.81
N HIS A 378 -6.06 2.68 2.70
CA HIS A 378 -5.79 3.22 4.03
C HIS A 378 -5.08 4.58 4.07
N SER A 379 -4.97 5.30 2.95
CA SER A 379 -4.44 6.66 2.93
C SER A 379 -5.44 7.69 3.49
N GLY A 380 -6.71 7.32 3.61
CA GLY A 380 -7.82 8.23 3.91
C GLY A 380 -8.79 8.42 2.74
N ALA A 381 -8.41 8.02 1.52
CA ALA A 381 -9.26 8.11 0.33
C ALA A 381 -10.60 7.38 0.48
N GLU A 382 -10.62 6.23 1.17
CA GLU A 382 -11.84 5.45 1.46
C GLU A 382 -12.86 6.27 2.25
N THR A 383 -12.38 6.94 3.30
CA THR A 383 -13.19 7.77 4.18
C THR A 383 -13.67 9.02 3.43
N ILE A 384 -12.82 9.65 2.61
CA ILE A 384 -13.24 10.77 1.76
C ILE A 384 -14.41 10.36 0.87
N PHE A 385 -14.28 9.22 0.17
CA PHE A 385 -15.34 8.73 -0.71
C PHE A 385 -16.66 8.47 0.01
N ILE A 386 -16.63 8.03 1.27
CA ILE A 386 -17.83 7.72 2.06
C ILE A 386 -18.42 9.00 2.67
N GLU A 387 -17.61 9.77 3.38
CA GLU A 387 -18.05 10.92 4.18
C GLU A 387 -18.40 12.14 3.33
N ALA A 388 -17.73 12.32 2.18
CA ALA A 388 -18.17 13.31 1.19
C ALA A 388 -19.39 12.82 0.38
N SER A 389 -19.98 11.66 0.74
CA SER A 389 -21.19 11.10 0.12
C SER A 389 -21.06 10.79 -1.39
N LEU A 390 -19.84 10.50 -1.87
CA LEU A 390 -19.63 10.09 -3.25
C LEU A 390 -20.08 8.64 -3.49
N PHE A 391 -19.73 7.74 -2.57
CA PHE A 391 -20.03 6.32 -2.66
C PHE A 391 -20.46 5.76 -1.30
N GLY A 392 -21.41 4.83 -1.31
CA GLY A 392 -21.74 4.04 -0.13
C GLY A 392 -20.60 3.09 0.26
N VAL A 393 -20.55 2.70 1.54
CA VAL A 393 -19.49 1.86 2.13
C VAL A 393 -19.20 0.59 1.31
N SER A 394 -20.23 -0.10 0.83
CA SER A 394 -20.09 -1.33 0.03
C SER A 394 -19.55 -1.11 -1.39
N VAL A 395 -19.69 0.11 -1.92
CA VAL A 395 -19.25 0.48 -3.27
C VAL A 395 -17.80 0.95 -3.26
N THR A 396 -17.34 1.57 -2.17
CA THR A 396 -15.97 2.07 -2.01
C THR A 396 -14.90 0.99 -2.25
N ASP A 397 -15.10 -0.22 -1.75
CA ASP A 397 -14.18 -1.34 -2.00
C ASP A 397 -14.16 -1.78 -3.47
N GLN A 398 -15.30 -1.70 -4.17
CA GLN A 398 -15.38 -2.01 -5.61
C GLN A 398 -14.69 -0.94 -6.46
N VAL A 399 -14.76 0.32 -6.02
CA VAL A 399 -14.07 1.47 -6.60
C VAL A 399 -12.56 1.30 -6.46
N LEU A 400 -12.06 1.01 -5.25
CA LEU A 400 -10.63 0.84 -4.98
C LEU A 400 -10.04 -0.45 -5.55
N SER A 401 -10.84 -1.51 -5.71
CA SER A 401 -10.37 -2.73 -6.35
C SER A 401 -10.30 -2.63 -7.89
N GLY A 402 -10.83 -1.56 -8.49
CA GLY A 402 -10.96 -1.42 -9.95
C GLY A 402 -12.01 -2.35 -10.56
N THR A 403 -12.85 -3.00 -9.73
CA THR A 403 -13.86 -3.97 -10.19
C THR A 403 -14.96 -3.26 -10.96
N HIS A 404 -15.38 -2.07 -10.50
CA HIS A 404 -16.40 -1.26 -11.17
C HIS A 404 -15.76 -0.11 -11.97
N TYR A 405 -15.31 -0.40 -13.19
CA TYR A 405 -14.61 0.53 -14.09
C TYR A 405 -15.12 1.98 -14.03
N ALA A 406 -16.39 2.25 -14.36
CA ALA A 406 -16.89 3.62 -14.47
C ALA A 406 -16.85 4.40 -13.14
N ARG A 407 -17.16 3.74 -12.01
CA ARG A 407 -17.12 4.38 -10.68
C ARG A 407 -15.68 4.55 -10.20
N SER A 408 -14.79 3.60 -10.51
CA SER A 408 -13.36 3.70 -10.23
C SER A 408 -12.73 4.90 -10.93
N VAL A 409 -12.97 5.06 -12.23
CA VAL A 409 -12.48 6.21 -13.01
C VAL A 409 -13.02 7.52 -12.44
N LYS A 410 -14.33 7.62 -12.20
CA LYS A 410 -14.93 8.84 -11.63
C LYS A 410 -14.37 9.17 -10.24
N GLY A 411 -14.32 8.20 -9.33
CA GLY A 411 -13.81 8.40 -7.97
C GLY A 411 -12.36 8.87 -7.92
N PHE A 412 -11.47 8.23 -8.68
CA PHE A 412 -10.06 8.65 -8.74
C PHE A 412 -9.88 10.01 -9.41
N ASN A 413 -10.64 10.31 -10.47
CA ASN A 413 -10.58 11.62 -11.12
C ASN A 413 -11.04 12.74 -10.20
N TYR A 414 -12.16 12.57 -9.48
CA TYR A 414 -12.65 13.58 -8.52
C TYR A 414 -11.66 13.82 -7.38
N LEU A 415 -11.05 12.76 -6.85
CA LEU A 415 -10.01 12.89 -5.83
C LEU A 415 -8.76 13.60 -6.37
N ALA A 416 -8.29 13.20 -7.56
CA ALA A 416 -7.11 13.80 -8.19
C ALA A 416 -7.32 15.29 -8.50
N GLU A 417 -8.48 15.66 -9.05
CA GLU A 417 -8.84 17.05 -9.33
C GLU A 417 -8.94 17.87 -8.05
N SER A 418 -9.60 17.35 -7.00
CA SER A 418 -9.71 18.05 -5.70
C SER A 418 -8.34 18.37 -5.12
N LEU A 419 -7.43 17.39 -5.09
CA LEU A 419 -6.07 17.57 -4.61
C LEU A 419 -5.28 18.53 -5.51
N ARG A 420 -5.44 18.43 -6.83
CA ARG A 420 -4.76 19.32 -7.78
C ARG A 420 -5.20 20.78 -7.62
N ARG A 421 -6.48 21.05 -7.37
CA ARG A 421 -6.97 22.41 -7.11
C ARG A 421 -6.36 23.02 -5.86
N LEU A 422 -6.23 22.24 -4.77
CA LEU A 422 -5.56 22.68 -3.55
C LEU A 422 -4.07 22.99 -3.81
N GLN A 423 -3.39 22.15 -4.59
CA GLN A 423 -1.99 22.35 -4.96
C GLN A 423 -1.80 23.60 -5.84
N ILE A 424 -2.69 23.84 -6.82
CA ILE A 424 -2.63 25.03 -7.68
C ILE A 424 -2.95 26.30 -6.88
N LYS A 425 -3.89 26.25 -5.93
CA LYS A 425 -4.16 27.38 -5.02
C LYS A 425 -2.92 27.77 -4.22
N GLU A 426 -2.19 26.80 -3.66
CA GLU A 426 -0.95 27.08 -2.93
C GLU A 426 0.17 27.59 -3.85
N PHE A 427 0.17 27.18 -5.12
CA PHE A 427 1.13 27.69 -6.09
C PHE A 427 0.89 29.17 -6.44
N PHE A 428 -0.35 29.59 -6.70
CA PHE A 428 -0.67 30.96 -7.11
C PHE A 428 -0.83 31.90 -5.92
N THR A 429 0.28 32.49 -5.49
CA THR A 429 0.28 33.71 -4.65
C THR A 429 -0.07 34.94 -5.48
N SER A 430 -0.39 36.07 -4.84
CA SER A 430 -0.70 37.32 -5.53
C SER A 430 0.38 37.74 -6.53
N GLU A 431 1.66 37.55 -6.20
CA GLU A 431 2.79 37.86 -7.09
C GLU A 431 2.83 36.96 -8.34
N ARG A 432 2.61 35.65 -8.18
CA ARG A 432 2.59 34.70 -9.31
C ARG A 432 1.34 34.87 -10.17
N LYS A 433 0.21 35.24 -9.58
CA LYS A 433 -1.00 35.57 -10.34
C LYS A 433 -0.73 36.74 -11.29
N ILE A 434 -0.07 37.80 -10.80
CA ILE A 434 0.34 38.96 -11.62
C ILE A 434 1.35 38.54 -12.70
N LYS A 435 2.34 37.72 -12.35
CA LYS A 435 3.36 37.23 -13.30
C LYS A 435 2.73 36.54 -14.53
N TYR A 436 1.67 35.76 -14.33
CA TYR A 436 1.05 34.94 -15.38
C TYR A 436 -0.32 35.44 -15.86
N GLU A 437 -0.64 36.71 -15.60
CA GLU A 437 -1.96 37.30 -15.91
C GLU A 437 -2.40 37.06 -17.36
N ASN A 438 -1.51 37.29 -18.34
CA ASN A 438 -1.82 37.09 -19.77
C ASN A 438 -2.22 35.64 -20.12
N LEU A 439 -1.60 34.66 -19.47
CA LEU A 439 -1.96 33.25 -19.64
C LEU A 439 -3.29 32.93 -18.96
N LEU A 440 -3.53 33.50 -17.78
CA LEU A 440 -4.80 33.34 -17.05
C LEU A 440 -5.99 33.98 -17.79
N VAL A 441 -5.78 35.11 -18.47
CA VAL A 441 -6.79 35.72 -19.36
C VAL A 441 -7.14 34.79 -20.52
N SER A 442 -6.16 34.06 -21.06
CA SER A 442 -6.43 33.05 -22.11
C SER A 442 -7.31 31.91 -21.58
N ILE A 443 -7.23 31.56 -20.30
CA ILE A 443 -8.12 30.58 -19.66
C ILE A 443 -9.54 31.13 -19.49
N VAL A 444 -9.70 32.43 -19.20
CA VAL A 444 -11.01 33.08 -19.15
C VAL A 444 -11.67 33.05 -20.54
N LEU A 445 -10.93 33.45 -21.58
CA LEU A 445 -11.40 33.39 -22.96
C LEU A 445 -11.78 31.97 -23.38
N LEU A 446 -10.97 30.96 -23.00
CA LEU A 446 -11.28 29.56 -23.29
C LEU A 446 -12.62 29.13 -22.68
N LYS A 447 -12.95 29.58 -21.46
CA LYS A 447 -14.23 29.28 -20.82
C LYS A 447 -15.40 29.90 -21.59
N GLU A 448 -15.26 31.15 -22.03
CA GLU A 448 -16.26 31.86 -22.82
C GLU A 448 -16.49 31.17 -24.16
N SER A 449 -15.42 30.84 -24.90
CA SER A 449 -15.52 30.13 -26.19
C SER A 449 -16.22 28.76 -26.06
N PHE A 450 -16.01 28.04 -24.96
CA PHE A 450 -16.72 26.78 -24.70
C PHE A 450 -18.21 27.00 -24.41
N GLN A 451 -18.57 28.06 -23.68
CA GLN A 451 -19.97 28.43 -23.42
C GLN A 451 -20.69 28.85 -24.71
N GLU A 452 -19.97 29.49 -25.63
CA GLU A 452 -20.50 29.89 -26.95
C GLU A 452 -20.53 28.74 -27.96
N GLY A 453 -19.94 27.58 -27.64
CA GLY A 453 -19.84 26.43 -28.54
C GLY A 453 -18.85 26.61 -29.69
N ASN A 454 -17.92 27.56 -29.60
CA ASN A 454 -16.94 27.88 -30.64
C ASN A 454 -15.68 27.00 -30.51
N LEU A 455 -15.75 25.78 -31.04
CA LEU A 455 -14.67 24.79 -30.94
C LEU A 455 -13.39 25.17 -31.68
N ASP A 456 -13.51 25.91 -32.78
CA ASP A 456 -12.35 26.37 -33.55
C ASP A 456 -11.54 27.40 -32.73
N GLU A 457 -12.24 28.31 -32.05
CA GLU A 457 -11.61 29.26 -31.13
C GLU A 457 -11.06 28.56 -29.89
N CYS A 458 -11.78 27.58 -29.32
CA CYS A 458 -11.26 26.76 -28.22
C CYS A 458 -9.93 26.10 -28.59
N SER A 459 -9.86 25.49 -29.78
CA SER A 459 -8.66 24.84 -30.29
C SER A 459 -7.53 25.85 -30.51
N PHE A 460 -7.84 27.03 -31.04
CA PHE A 460 -6.88 28.11 -31.22
C PHE A 460 -6.31 28.60 -29.89
N VAL A 461 -7.16 28.87 -28.89
CA VAL A 461 -6.75 29.35 -27.57
C VAL A 461 -5.90 28.30 -26.84
N VAL A 462 -6.27 27.02 -26.92
CA VAL A 462 -5.47 25.92 -26.35
C VAL A 462 -4.08 25.87 -27.00
N ASN A 463 -3.99 25.89 -28.33
CA ASN A 463 -2.70 25.86 -29.02
C ASN A 463 -1.84 27.06 -28.64
N ASN A 464 -2.41 28.26 -28.60
CA ASN A 464 -1.70 29.47 -28.17
C ASN A 464 -1.21 29.39 -26.71
N PHE A 465 -2.01 28.82 -25.81
CA PHE A 465 -1.58 28.59 -24.43
C PHE A 465 -0.44 27.58 -24.37
N GLN A 466 -0.53 26.46 -25.11
CA GLN A 466 0.50 25.42 -25.16
C GLN A 466 1.87 25.95 -25.62
N GLU A 467 1.90 26.89 -26.56
CA GLU A 467 3.11 27.53 -27.06
C GLU A 467 3.78 28.45 -26.01
N ASN A 468 2.99 29.05 -25.11
CA ASN A 468 3.44 30.09 -24.19
C ASN A 468 3.51 29.68 -22.71
N CYS A 469 3.05 28.47 -22.34
CA CYS A 469 2.94 28.04 -20.94
C CYS A 469 4.18 27.37 -20.34
N SER A 470 5.27 27.20 -21.10
CA SER A 470 6.45 26.45 -20.65
C SER A 470 7.04 26.98 -19.35
N GLU A 471 7.21 28.30 -19.21
CA GLU A 471 7.73 28.91 -17.97
C GLU A 471 6.79 28.71 -16.78
N LEU A 472 5.47 28.79 -16.99
CA LEU A 472 4.48 28.54 -15.94
C LEU A 472 4.54 27.09 -15.44
N LEU A 473 4.68 26.13 -16.37
CA LEU A 473 4.80 24.73 -16.02
C LEU A 473 6.10 24.42 -15.32
N ASP A 474 7.23 24.98 -15.78
CA ASP A 474 8.54 24.80 -15.13
C ASP A 474 8.55 25.38 -13.72
N ASP A 475 7.97 26.57 -13.52
CA ASP A 475 7.83 27.18 -12.19
C ASP A 475 6.89 26.36 -11.30
N PHE A 476 5.79 25.83 -11.84
CA PHE A 476 4.89 24.93 -11.11
C PHE A 476 5.59 23.63 -10.71
N HIS A 477 6.32 22.99 -11.63
CA HIS A 477 7.09 21.79 -11.36
C HIS A 477 8.20 22.04 -10.33
N THR A 478 8.90 23.16 -10.44
CA THR A 478 9.95 23.55 -9.50
C THR A 478 9.37 23.82 -8.12
N PHE A 479 8.22 24.50 -8.03
CA PHE A 479 7.49 24.70 -6.78
C PHE A 479 7.08 23.37 -6.14
N VAL A 480 6.57 22.43 -6.95
CA VAL A 480 6.22 21.10 -6.44
C VAL A 480 7.48 20.40 -5.93
N LEU A 481 8.58 20.40 -6.69
CA LEU A 481 9.84 19.75 -6.31
C LEU A 481 10.48 20.37 -5.06
N SER A 482 10.53 21.69 -4.94
CA SER A 482 11.10 22.35 -3.75
C SER A 482 10.28 22.05 -2.50
N ARG A 483 8.94 22.06 -2.61
CA ARG A 483 8.07 21.63 -1.52
C ARG A 483 8.18 20.13 -1.22
N CYS A 484 8.53 19.29 -2.20
CA CYS A 484 8.83 17.86 -1.99
C CYS A 484 10.11 17.66 -1.15
N GLU A 485 11.10 18.56 -1.24
CA GLU A 485 12.31 18.51 -0.43
C GLU A 485 12.05 18.94 1.02
N GLU A 486 11.07 19.81 1.23
CA GLU A 486 10.62 20.29 2.55
C GLU A 486 9.58 19.36 3.21
N SER A 487 8.85 18.56 2.43
CA SER A 487 7.74 17.71 2.86
C SER A 487 7.62 16.43 2.04
N GLU A 488 7.67 15.26 2.71
CA GLU A 488 7.46 13.95 2.06
C GLU A 488 6.06 13.78 1.46
N LEU A 489 5.07 14.58 1.90
CA LEU A 489 3.67 14.56 1.43
C LEU A 489 3.47 15.30 0.10
N PHE A 490 4.38 16.21 -0.24
CA PHE A 490 4.30 16.99 -1.47
C PHE A 490 4.75 16.21 -2.71
N ARG A 491 5.30 15.00 -2.53
CA ARG A 491 5.77 14.14 -3.63
C ARG A 491 4.67 14.06 -4.69
N ASN A 492 5.04 14.27 -5.95
CA ASN A 492 4.23 13.87 -7.10
C ASN A 492 4.02 12.34 -7.05
N ALA A 493 3.07 11.90 -6.23
CA ALA A 493 2.41 10.60 -6.31
C ALA A 493 1.11 10.74 -7.11
N GLY A 494 1.15 11.60 -8.12
CA GLY A 494 0.26 11.47 -9.27
C GLY A 494 0.89 10.49 -10.26
N VAL A 495 0.11 10.12 -11.26
CA VAL A 495 0.47 9.36 -12.47
C VAL A 495 1.65 9.96 -13.28
N ILE A 496 2.37 10.93 -12.72
CA ILE A 496 3.50 11.65 -13.28
C ILE A 496 4.76 10.84 -13.04
N GLY A 497 4.93 9.84 -13.88
CA GLY A 497 6.08 8.95 -13.89
C GLY A 497 5.66 7.50 -13.93
N ILE A 498 5.43 7.00 -15.15
CA ILE A 498 5.44 5.58 -15.54
C ILE A 498 4.06 4.98 -15.85
N THR A 499 3.54 5.30 -17.03
CA THR A 499 3.42 4.29 -18.09
C THR A 499 4.65 4.33 -18.99
N LYS A 500 5.88 4.23 -18.44
CA LYS A 500 7.14 4.16 -19.21
C LYS A 500 7.33 2.78 -19.85
N LYS A 501 6.25 2.13 -20.24
CA LYS A 501 6.30 1.12 -21.30
C LYS A 501 5.82 1.80 -22.55
N LYS A 502 6.81 2.24 -23.35
CA LYS A 502 6.60 2.66 -24.74
C LYS A 502 5.63 1.71 -25.43
N GLU A 503 5.70 0.40 -25.14
CA GLU A 503 4.87 -0.65 -25.72
C GLU A 503 3.37 -0.58 -25.36
N SER A 504 3.01 -0.19 -24.14
CA SER A 504 1.61 -0.15 -23.68
C SER A 504 0.90 1.13 -24.11
N VAL A 505 1.62 2.26 -24.17
CA VAL A 505 1.12 3.53 -24.73
C VAL A 505 1.08 3.46 -26.26
N THR A 506 1.99 2.70 -26.90
CA THR A 506 1.96 2.45 -28.35
C THR A 506 0.81 1.51 -28.74
N ALA A 507 0.54 0.45 -27.97
CA ALA A 507 -0.63 -0.40 -28.18
C ALA A 507 -1.94 0.37 -27.96
N TRP A 508 -1.99 1.23 -26.92
CA TRP A 508 -3.13 2.12 -26.66
C TRP A 508 -3.31 3.15 -27.79
N ASN A 509 -2.29 3.91 -28.19
CA ASN A 509 -2.38 4.87 -29.30
C ASN A 509 -2.66 4.22 -30.67
N LEU A 510 -2.32 2.96 -30.90
CA LEU A 510 -2.62 2.29 -32.18
C LEU A 510 -4.01 1.61 -32.21
N THR A 511 -4.68 1.40 -31.07
CA THR A 511 -5.96 0.66 -31.01
C THR A 511 -7.11 1.38 -30.31
N TYR A 512 -6.83 2.26 -29.34
CA TYR A 512 -7.83 3.13 -28.68
C TYR A 512 -8.53 4.01 -29.70
N HIS A 513 -7.73 4.45 -30.65
CA HIS A 513 -8.11 5.24 -31.79
C HIS A 513 -9.20 4.53 -32.62
N GLU A 514 -8.95 3.29 -32.98
CA GLU A 514 -9.86 2.46 -33.78
C GLU A 514 -11.10 1.98 -33.02
N LEU A 515 -10.96 1.67 -31.72
CA LEU A 515 -12.03 1.12 -30.89
C LEU A 515 -13.10 2.15 -30.47
N ALA A 516 -12.73 3.42 -30.31
CA ALA A 516 -13.72 4.47 -30.03
C ALA A 516 -14.57 4.78 -31.27
N ALA A 517 -13.97 4.76 -32.47
CA ALA A 517 -14.70 4.90 -33.73
C ALA A 517 -15.72 3.77 -33.95
N ILE A 518 -15.41 2.55 -33.50
CA ILE A 518 -16.33 1.40 -33.51
C ILE A 518 -17.55 1.62 -32.59
N SER A 519 -17.36 2.31 -31.45
CA SER A 519 -18.47 2.65 -30.55
C SER A 519 -19.41 3.70 -31.16
N ASP A 520 -18.91 4.63 -31.97
CA ASP A 520 -19.73 5.66 -32.64
C ASP A 520 -20.42 5.11 -33.89
N VAL A 521 -19.77 4.21 -34.63
CA VAL A 521 -20.40 3.49 -35.76
C VAL A 521 -21.55 2.59 -35.30
N LEU A 522 -21.48 1.98 -34.10
CA LEU A 522 -22.60 1.23 -33.51
C LEU A 522 -23.81 2.11 -33.14
N LYS A 523 -23.58 3.39 -32.80
CA LYS A 523 -24.66 4.39 -32.64
C LYS A 523 -25.27 4.78 -34.00
N THR A 524 -24.46 4.86 -35.05
CA THR A 524 -24.95 5.19 -36.41
C THR A 524 -25.78 4.03 -37.02
N ILE A 525 -25.40 2.78 -36.77
CA ILE A 525 -26.09 1.59 -37.31
C ILE A 525 -27.44 1.33 -36.63
N THR A 526 -27.68 1.88 -35.44
CA THR A 526 -28.93 1.71 -34.68
C THR A 526 -30.04 2.74 -35.00
N LEU A 527 -29.88 3.52 -36.09
CA LEU A 527 -30.87 4.47 -36.65
C LEU A 527 -31.21 5.68 -35.76
N SER A 528 -30.22 6.31 -35.15
CA SER A 528 -30.35 7.67 -34.61
C SER A 528 -29.81 8.68 -35.63
N ASN A 529 -30.61 9.02 -36.65
CA ASN A 529 -30.29 10.07 -37.61
C ASN A 529 -30.66 11.44 -37.03
N GLU A 530 -29.70 12.24 -36.57
CA GLU A 530 -29.75 13.71 -36.70
C GLU A 530 -28.33 14.27 -36.94
N GLU A 531 -28.25 15.28 -37.80
CA GLU A 531 -27.04 15.95 -38.29
C GLU A 531 -26.28 16.64 -37.15
N ASN A 532 -24.94 16.57 -37.17
CA ASN A 532 -24.01 17.39 -36.38
C ASN A 532 -24.40 17.67 -34.92
N VAL A 533 -24.44 16.66 -34.04
CA VAL A 533 -24.36 16.92 -32.59
C VAL A 533 -23.89 15.73 -31.75
N GLU A 534 -22.75 15.11 -32.05
CA GLU A 534 -22.22 14.11 -31.11
C GLU A 534 -21.81 14.73 -29.75
N LEU A 535 -21.51 16.04 -29.78
CA LEU A 535 -21.30 16.89 -28.60
C LEU A 535 -22.60 17.21 -27.82
N ASP A 536 -23.78 17.32 -28.44
CA ASP A 536 -25.03 17.56 -27.68
C ASP A 536 -25.73 16.25 -27.25
N ILE A 537 -25.36 15.10 -27.82
CA ILE A 537 -26.04 13.81 -27.55
C ILE A 537 -25.31 12.98 -26.48
N HIS A 538 -23.97 13.12 -26.34
CA HIS A 538 -23.22 12.34 -25.37
C HIS A 538 -23.30 12.96 -23.97
N HIS A 539 -23.90 12.24 -23.02
CA HIS A 539 -24.18 12.72 -21.65
C HIS A 539 -23.01 13.43 -20.94
N GLU A 540 -21.75 13.07 -21.19
CA GLU A 540 -20.57 13.73 -20.59
C GLU A 540 -20.41 15.21 -21.00
N PHE A 541 -20.95 15.64 -22.15
CA PHE A 541 -20.90 17.03 -22.62
C PHE A 541 -22.05 17.90 -22.10
N THR A 542 -22.98 17.32 -21.34
CA THR A 542 -24.09 18.08 -20.77
C THR A 542 -23.61 18.95 -19.60
N GLU A 543 -24.14 20.17 -19.51
CA GLU A 543 -23.92 21.06 -18.35
C GLU A 543 -24.28 20.36 -17.03
N GLN A 544 -25.32 19.52 -17.05
CA GLN A 544 -25.74 18.72 -15.90
C GLN A 544 -24.64 17.76 -15.41
N THR A 545 -23.82 17.22 -16.31
CA THR A 545 -22.72 16.31 -15.93
C THR A 545 -21.51 17.09 -15.41
N ALA A 546 -21.21 18.26 -16.00
CA ALA A 546 -20.19 19.18 -15.49
C ALA A 546 -20.54 19.74 -14.09
N ALA A 547 -21.82 20.02 -13.85
CA ALA A 547 -22.34 20.45 -12.55
C ALA A 547 -22.28 19.30 -11.52
N LYS A 548 -22.75 18.10 -11.87
CA LYS A 548 -22.66 16.93 -10.97
C LYS A 548 -21.22 16.58 -10.59
N SER A 549 -20.26 16.74 -11.50
CA SER A 549 -18.85 16.55 -11.16
C SER A 549 -18.36 17.64 -10.20
N GLU A 550 -18.75 18.90 -10.42
CA GLU A 550 -18.43 20.01 -9.51
C GLU A 550 -19.02 19.80 -8.12
N ASP A 551 -20.25 19.31 -8.00
CA ASP A 551 -20.88 18.99 -6.71
C ASP A 551 -20.06 17.94 -5.93
N ALA A 552 -19.60 16.89 -6.61
CA ALA A 552 -18.77 15.85 -6.02
C ALA A 552 -17.40 16.39 -5.57
N ILE A 553 -16.75 17.21 -6.40
CA ILE A 553 -15.46 17.85 -6.07
C ILE A 553 -15.63 18.83 -4.90
N THR A 554 -16.67 19.66 -4.94
CA THR A 554 -17.00 20.60 -3.86
C THR A 554 -17.26 19.86 -2.55
N SER A 555 -17.94 18.71 -2.60
CA SER A 555 -18.16 17.87 -1.42
C SER A 555 -16.84 17.34 -0.83
N ILE A 556 -15.88 16.92 -1.67
CA ILE A 556 -14.53 16.53 -1.21
C ILE A 556 -13.80 17.73 -0.60
N LEU A 557 -13.80 18.88 -1.28
CA LEU A 557 -13.12 20.09 -0.81
C LEU A 557 -13.69 20.60 0.51
N ASN A 558 -15.02 20.62 0.67
CA ASN A 558 -15.68 20.97 1.93
C ASN A 558 -15.30 19.99 3.04
N PHE A 559 -15.34 18.69 2.77
CA PHE A 559 -14.96 17.67 3.73
C PHE A 559 -13.51 17.86 4.24
N LEU A 560 -12.58 18.24 3.36
CA LEU A 560 -11.18 18.51 3.68
C LEU A 560 -11.00 19.82 4.45
N GLU A 561 -11.61 20.92 4.00
CA GLU A 561 -11.54 22.23 4.67
C GLU A 561 -12.20 22.22 6.06
N ASP A 562 -13.35 21.55 6.24
CA ASP A 562 -14.05 21.45 7.52
C ASP A 562 -13.15 20.88 8.62
N ARG A 563 -12.25 19.98 8.23
CA ARG A 563 -11.28 19.30 9.11
C ARG A 563 -9.91 19.98 9.15
N ASN A 564 -9.75 21.13 8.49
CA ASN A 564 -8.46 21.83 8.32
C ASN A 564 -7.37 20.92 7.71
N ILE A 565 -7.77 20.04 6.80
CA ILE A 565 -6.90 19.09 6.11
C ILE A 565 -6.56 19.67 4.73
N ASN A 566 -5.52 20.48 4.66
CA ASN A 566 -4.86 20.77 3.38
C ASN A 566 -3.47 20.14 3.41
N PRO A 567 -3.23 19.04 2.67
CA PRO A 567 -1.93 18.36 2.68
C PRO A 567 -0.82 19.22 2.04
N PHE A 568 -1.18 20.33 1.40
CA PHE A 568 -0.25 21.21 0.67
C PHE A 568 0.08 22.52 1.40
N THR A 569 -0.41 22.76 2.63
CA THR A 569 0.00 23.94 3.42
C THR A 569 1.36 23.72 4.09
N SER A 570 2.08 24.82 4.32
CA SER A 570 3.37 24.85 5.03
C SER A 570 3.25 24.23 6.44
N GLY A 571 3.83 23.04 6.65
CA GLY A 571 3.93 22.42 7.99
C GLY A 571 3.90 20.89 8.04
N SER A 572 3.33 20.20 7.05
CA SER A 572 3.27 18.72 7.10
C SER A 572 4.53 18.08 6.50
N GLN A 573 5.55 17.79 7.31
CA GLN A 573 6.87 17.36 6.79
C GLN A 573 6.99 15.85 6.48
N LYS A 574 6.05 15.00 6.94
CA LYS A 574 6.18 13.53 6.94
C LYS A 574 4.94 12.84 6.39
N LEU A 575 5.12 11.72 5.69
CA LEU A 575 3.99 10.93 5.13
C LEU A 575 2.99 10.54 6.23
N GLN A 576 1.72 10.93 6.05
CA GLN A 576 0.65 10.73 7.04
C GLN A 576 -0.67 10.36 6.36
N ASN A 577 -1.57 9.72 7.11
CA ASN A 577 -2.93 9.48 6.67
C ASN A 577 -3.70 10.80 6.56
N LEU A 578 -4.34 11.02 5.42
CA LEU A 578 -4.97 12.29 5.07
C LEU A 578 -6.10 12.69 6.03
N ILE A 579 -6.77 11.74 6.68
CA ILE A 579 -7.95 12.01 7.53
C ILE A 579 -7.61 12.07 9.00
N THR A 580 -6.81 11.10 9.45
CA THR A 580 -6.51 10.92 10.87
C THR A 580 -5.31 11.75 11.32
N GLY A 581 -4.45 12.19 10.39
CA GLY A 581 -3.18 12.83 10.71
C GLY A 581 -2.13 11.86 11.29
N GLU A 582 -2.44 10.56 11.36
CA GLU A 582 -1.50 9.53 11.83
C GLU A 582 -0.31 9.40 10.86
N LEU A 583 0.91 9.53 11.38
CA LEU A 583 2.13 9.34 10.61
C LEU A 583 2.30 7.88 10.18
N VAL A 584 2.73 7.68 8.94
CA VAL A 584 3.12 6.37 8.44
C VAL A 584 4.47 5.97 9.03
N HIS A 585 4.63 4.70 9.38
CA HIS A 585 5.87 4.17 9.93
C HIS A 585 7.07 4.42 8.97
N PRO A 586 8.25 4.85 9.45
CA PRO A 586 9.40 5.21 8.59
C PRO A 586 9.78 4.16 7.55
N ASP A 587 9.79 2.88 7.92
CA ASP A 587 10.08 1.77 6.99
C ASP A 587 9.06 1.68 5.84
N SER A 588 7.77 1.80 6.19
CA SER A 588 6.68 1.80 5.22
C SER A 588 6.68 3.07 4.36
N THR A 589 7.08 4.21 4.92
CA THR A 589 7.25 5.47 4.18
C THR A 589 8.28 5.34 3.07
N LYS A 590 9.48 4.81 3.37
CA LYS A 590 10.53 4.61 2.36
C LYS A 590 10.05 3.72 1.21
N GLU A 591 9.34 2.65 1.52
CA GLU A 591 8.84 1.72 0.50
C GLU A 591 7.64 2.29 -0.30
N ILE A 592 6.69 2.98 0.34
CA ILE A 592 5.55 3.63 -0.34
C ILE A 592 6.04 4.72 -1.29
N LEU A 593 7.00 5.54 -0.84
CA LEU A 593 7.60 6.59 -1.65
C LEU A 593 8.36 5.99 -2.85
N ASN A 594 9.07 4.88 -2.67
CA ASN A 594 9.88 4.26 -3.72
C ASN A 594 9.17 3.15 -4.51
N ILE A 595 7.84 3.04 -4.40
CA ILE A 595 7.07 1.94 -5.00
C ILE A 595 7.27 1.81 -6.52
N PHE A 596 7.42 2.93 -7.22
CA PHE A 596 7.66 2.95 -8.67
C PHE A 596 9.08 2.53 -9.04
N ILE A 597 10.07 2.87 -8.21
CA ILE A 597 11.46 2.42 -8.36
C ILE A 597 11.49 0.91 -8.19
N THR A 598 10.91 0.40 -7.09
CA THR A 598 10.80 -1.04 -6.82
C THR A 598 10.03 -1.77 -7.92
N GLY A 599 8.93 -1.19 -8.41
CA GLY A 599 8.17 -1.76 -9.52
C GLY A 599 8.96 -1.85 -10.83
N THR A 600 9.77 -0.83 -11.12
CA THR A 600 10.66 -0.79 -12.30
C THR A 600 11.74 -1.87 -12.18
N GLU A 601 12.40 -1.96 -11.02
CA GLU A 601 13.42 -3.00 -10.75
C GLU A 601 12.83 -4.42 -10.86
N LEU A 602 11.62 -4.64 -10.33
CA LEU A 602 10.92 -5.92 -10.44
C LEU A 602 10.56 -6.24 -11.89
N TYR A 603 10.16 -5.24 -12.68
CA TYR A 603 9.88 -5.40 -14.10
C TYR A 603 11.14 -5.72 -14.90
N ASP A 604 12.23 -5.00 -14.65
CA ASP A 604 13.52 -5.22 -15.32
C ASP A 604 14.07 -6.60 -14.98
N LYS A 605 13.92 -7.04 -13.73
CA LYS A 605 14.23 -8.41 -13.32
C LYS A 605 13.37 -9.43 -14.05
N PHE A 606 12.05 -9.21 -14.15
CA PHE A 606 11.15 -10.09 -14.90
C PHE A 606 11.57 -10.20 -16.38
N LYS A 607 11.84 -9.05 -17.01
CA LYS A 607 12.27 -8.95 -18.41
C LYS A 607 13.59 -9.68 -18.62
N LYS A 608 14.57 -9.45 -17.75
CA LYS A 608 15.88 -10.11 -17.80
C LYS A 608 15.75 -11.62 -17.66
N GLU A 609 15.10 -12.10 -16.59
CA GLU A 609 15.01 -13.54 -16.29
C GLU A 609 14.19 -14.33 -17.31
N ARG A 610 13.16 -13.73 -17.94
CA ARG A 610 12.19 -14.47 -18.77
C ARG A 610 12.30 -14.18 -20.27
N ILE A 611 12.71 -12.97 -20.65
CA ILE A 611 12.73 -12.54 -22.06
C ILE A 611 14.16 -12.54 -22.61
N ILE A 612 15.11 -11.96 -21.85
CA ILE A 612 16.51 -11.80 -22.29
C ILE A 612 17.31 -13.09 -22.02
N ASP A 613 17.47 -13.44 -20.75
CA ASP A 613 18.30 -14.58 -20.32
C ASP A 613 17.55 -15.91 -20.48
N LYS A 614 16.21 -15.85 -20.59
CA LYS A 614 15.29 -17.01 -20.69
C LYS A 614 15.53 -18.07 -19.60
N ALA A 615 16.10 -17.66 -18.46
CA ALA A 615 16.43 -18.51 -17.31
C ALA A 615 15.18 -19.07 -16.60
N LYS A 616 14.02 -18.44 -16.77
CA LYS A 616 12.72 -18.92 -16.27
C LYS A 616 11.67 -18.94 -17.38
N PRO A 617 10.77 -19.93 -17.39
CA PRO A 617 9.66 -19.95 -18.34
C PRO A 617 8.67 -18.80 -18.06
N LEU A 618 7.97 -18.32 -19.10
CA LEU A 618 6.94 -17.28 -18.96
C LEU A 618 5.81 -17.69 -18.00
N SER A 619 5.54 -18.99 -17.94
CA SER A 619 4.53 -19.61 -17.07
C SER A 619 4.96 -19.74 -15.60
N ALA A 620 6.22 -19.46 -15.25
CA ALA A 620 6.67 -19.49 -13.87
C ALA A 620 5.86 -18.52 -13.00
N LEU A 621 5.57 -18.92 -11.76
CA LEU A 621 4.87 -18.06 -10.80
C LEU A 621 5.68 -16.77 -10.56
N ILE A 622 4.99 -15.64 -10.60
CA ILE A 622 5.54 -14.36 -10.14
C ILE A 622 5.31 -14.31 -8.63
N PRO A 623 6.37 -14.23 -7.79
CA PRO A 623 6.20 -14.14 -6.35
C PRO A 623 5.31 -12.94 -5.99
N ARG A 624 4.40 -13.14 -5.05
CA ARG A 624 3.55 -12.06 -4.55
C ARG A 624 4.42 -11.02 -3.84
N CYS A 625 4.45 -9.80 -4.36
CA CYS A 625 5.05 -8.67 -3.67
C CYS A 625 4.03 -8.12 -2.65
N ASN A 626 4.38 -8.17 -1.37
CA ASN A 626 3.62 -7.51 -0.32
C ASN A 626 3.97 -6.03 -0.32
N LEU A 627 3.23 -5.26 -1.12
CA LEU A 627 3.36 -3.81 -1.12
C LEU A 627 2.91 -3.25 0.25
N PRO A 628 3.67 -2.34 0.84
CA PRO A 628 3.24 -1.64 2.04
C PRO A 628 2.01 -0.77 1.71
N SER A 629 1.03 -0.86 2.57
CA SER A 629 -0.07 0.09 2.74
C SER A 629 0.19 1.01 3.94
N PHE A 630 -0.61 2.08 4.04
CA PHE A 630 -0.66 2.98 5.21
C PHE A 630 -0.97 2.27 6.54
N LYS A 631 -1.43 1.01 6.53
CA LYS A 631 -1.63 0.17 7.74
C LYS A 631 -0.47 -0.75 8.07
N THR A 632 0.50 -0.91 7.18
CA THR A 632 1.54 -1.93 7.33
C THR A 632 2.49 -1.45 8.40
N ILE A 633 2.25 -1.93 9.60
CA ILE A 633 3.25 -1.88 10.65
C ILE A 633 4.30 -2.90 10.23
N PRO A 634 5.59 -2.55 10.14
CA PRO A 634 6.61 -3.58 10.03
C PRO A 634 6.35 -4.57 11.15
N VAL A 635 6.21 -5.85 10.78
CA VAL A 635 6.26 -6.93 11.75
C VAL A 635 7.55 -6.65 12.50
N THR A 636 7.41 -6.29 13.78
CA THR A 636 8.54 -6.05 14.67
C THR A 636 9.50 -7.18 14.38
N GLU A 637 10.69 -6.85 13.89
CA GLU A 637 11.79 -7.79 13.98
C GLU A 637 11.82 -8.12 15.46
N LYS A 638 11.25 -9.28 15.81
CA LYS A 638 11.74 -10.02 16.95
C LYS A 638 13.20 -10.08 16.61
N SER A 639 13.99 -9.30 17.35
CA SER A 639 15.42 -9.44 17.32
C SER A 639 15.63 -10.95 17.29
N ASN A 640 16.33 -11.42 16.27
CA ASN A 640 16.94 -12.73 16.34
C ASN A 640 18.01 -12.64 17.45
N THR A 641 17.62 -12.35 18.68
CA THR A 641 18.21 -13.02 19.81
C THR A 641 17.81 -14.46 19.56
N GLU A 642 18.74 -15.17 18.93
CA GLU A 642 18.78 -16.61 18.96
C GLU A 642 18.27 -17.03 20.33
N LYS A 643 17.06 -17.60 20.37
CA LYS A 643 16.65 -18.41 21.49
C LYS A 643 17.62 -19.57 21.49
N LYS A 644 18.81 -19.35 22.05
CA LYS A 644 19.64 -20.39 22.62
C LYS A 644 18.77 -20.99 23.69
N LYS A 645 17.94 -21.96 23.29
CA LYS A 645 17.46 -23.01 24.16
C LYS A 645 18.71 -23.64 24.76
N ASN A 646 19.22 -23.07 25.84
CA ASN A 646 20.35 -23.57 26.59
C ASN A 646 19.86 -24.79 27.40
N LYS A 647 19.60 -25.87 26.68
CA LYS A 647 19.50 -27.22 27.23
C LYS A 647 20.90 -27.65 27.68
N LYS A 648 21.39 -27.19 28.84
CA LYS A 648 22.52 -27.83 29.57
C LYS A 648 22.44 -27.61 31.11
N ASN A 649 21.31 -27.88 31.74
CA ASN A 649 21.25 -28.01 33.21
C ASN A 649 22.01 -29.25 33.75
N GLY A 650 22.45 -30.18 32.89
CA GLY A 650 23.22 -31.36 33.30
C GLY A 650 24.66 -31.07 33.79
N GLY A 651 25.15 -29.83 33.67
CA GLY A 651 26.52 -29.45 34.09
C GLY A 651 26.67 -29.05 35.56
N ILE A 652 25.63 -28.49 36.19
CA ILE A 652 25.73 -27.91 37.54
C ILE A 652 25.90 -29.00 38.60
N HIS A 653 25.09 -30.06 38.56
CA HIS A 653 25.25 -31.21 39.46
C HIS A 653 26.64 -31.84 39.38
N ARG A 654 27.23 -31.86 38.18
CA ARG A 654 28.61 -32.33 37.97
C ARG A 654 29.64 -31.41 38.63
N ILE A 655 29.43 -30.09 38.60
CA ILE A 655 30.31 -29.12 39.27
C ILE A 655 30.24 -29.29 40.79
N PHE A 656 29.05 -29.43 41.37
CA PHE A 656 28.90 -29.65 42.81
C PHE A 656 29.52 -30.99 43.26
N ALA A 657 29.31 -32.07 42.49
CA ALA A 657 29.92 -33.37 42.80
C ALA A 657 31.46 -33.33 42.70
N LEU A 658 32.01 -32.66 41.68
CA LEU A 658 33.44 -32.47 41.52
C LEU A 658 34.02 -31.60 42.64
N ALA A 659 33.35 -30.50 42.99
CA ALA A 659 33.75 -29.63 44.09
C ALA A 659 33.78 -30.38 45.44
N ALA A 660 32.79 -31.25 45.69
CA ALA A 660 32.73 -32.08 46.89
C ALA A 660 33.89 -33.10 46.94
N GLU A 661 34.15 -33.83 45.86
CA GLU A 661 35.28 -34.78 45.78
C GLU A 661 36.64 -34.10 45.96
N ARG A 662 36.71 -32.80 45.63
CA ARG A 662 37.93 -31.99 45.65
C ARG A 662 38.03 -31.06 46.85
N LYS A 663 37.10 -31.16 47.81
CA LYS A 663 37.03 -30.33 49.03
C LYS A 663 37.05 -28.82 48.74
N TYR A 664 36.49 -28.40 47.59
CA TYR A 664 36.37 -26.98 47.27
C TYR A 664 35.29 -26.33 48.15
N PRO A 665 35.54 -25.16 48.78
CA PRO A 665 34.58 -24.54 49.69
C PRO A 665 33.27 -24.16 48.97
N ILE A 666 32.15 -24.68 49.46
CA ILE A 666 30.83 -24.49 48.84
C ILE A 666 30.33 -23.04 48.93
N ASP A 667 30.72 -22.35 50.00
CA ASP A 667 30.48 -20.92 50.22
C ASP A 667 31.09 -20.07 49.10
N LYS A 668 32.31 -20.40 48.66
CA LYS A 668 32.94 -19.74 47.51
C LYS A 668 32.20 -20.02 46.21
N LEU A 669 31.75 -21.27 46.00
CA LEU A 669 31.02 -21.68 44.80
C LEU A 669 29.67 -20.94 44.67
N LEU A 670 28.99 -20.71 45.80
CA LEU A 670 27.70 -20.04 45.85
C LEU A 670 27.77 -18.52 45.64
N THR A 671 28.98 -17.92 45.56
CA THR A 671 29.15 -16.52 45.15
C THR A 671 28.99 -16.31 43.64
N TYR A 672 29.07 -17.38 42.84
CA TYR A 672 28.87 -17.36 41.39
C TYR A 672 27.40 -17.59 41.01
N ASP A 673 27.00 -17.05 39.86
CA ASP A 673 25.72 -17.33 39.22
C ASP A 673 25.77 -18.72 38.59
N LEU A 674 25.04 -19.66 39.20
CA LEU A 674 24.98 -21.06 38.77
C LEU A 674 24.11 -21.27 37.53
N THR A 675 23.22 -20.33 37.26
CA THR A 675 22.26 -20.33 36.14
C THR A 675 22.30 -19.00 35.43
N TYR A 676 21.87 -18.98 34.16
CA TYR A 676 21.67 -17.74 33.41
C TYR A 676 20.35 -17.02 33.80
N ASP A 677 19.47 -17.65 34.59
CA ASP A 677 18.27 -17.00 35.13
C ASP A 677 18.63 -15.96 36.20
N ASN A 678 18.18 -14.72 36.00
CA ASN A 678 18.43 -13.61 36.91
C ASN A 678 17.22 -13.38 37.83
N LYS A 679 17.42 -13.23 39.13
CA LYS A 679 16.31 -13.02 40.09
C LYS A 679 15.74 -11.60 40.11
N LEU A 680 16.49 -10.61 39.63
CA LEU A 680 16.04 -9.22 39.55
C LEU A 680 15.53 -8.85 38.15
N PHE A 681 15.94 -9.58 37.10
CA PHE A 681 15.57 -9.30 35.70
C PHE A 681 14.79 -10.46 35.08
N ASP A 682 13.92 -10.19 34.11
CA ASP A 682 13.25 -11.20 33.30
C ASP A 682 14.10 -11.65 32.10
N ASP A 683 13.57 -12.59 31.31
CA ASP A 683 14.28 -13.19 30.17
C ASP A 683 14.60 -12.17 29.06
N ASP A 684 13.88 -11.05 29.00
CA ASP A 684 14.11 -9.95 28.07
C ASP A 684 15.11 -8.90 28.63
N GLY A 685 15.67 -9.17 29.82
CA GLY A 685 16.61 -8.27 30.50
C GLY A 685 15.96 -7.08 31.19
N MET A 686 14.63 -7.08 31.35
CA MET A 686 13.87 -6.01 32.02
C MET A 686 13.75 -6.28 33.52
N MET A 687 13.67 -5.22 34.34
CA MET A 687 13.54 -5.37 35.80
C MET A 687 12.20 -6.02 36.17
N LYS A 688 12.24 -7.06 37.02
CA LYS A 688 11.05 -7.71 37.57
C LYS A 688 10.29 -6.74 38.49
N LYS A 689 9.01 -6.50 38.19
CA LYS A 689 8.16 -5.52 38.88
C LYS A 689 7.19 -6.15 39.87
N GLU A 690 6.70 -5.32 40.79
CA GLU A 690 5.61 -5.70 41.70
C GLU A 690 4.25 -5.55 41.02
N ASN A 691 3.46 -6.62 41.01
CA ASN A 691 2.12 -6.65 40.39
C ASN A 691 1.11 -5.66 41.03
N ASN A 692 1.43 -5.07 42.18
CA ASN A 692 0.54 -4.16 42.89
C ASN A 692 1.31 -2.94 43.44
N LYS A 693 1.56 -1.97 42.56
CA LYS A 693 2.35 -0.75 42.84
C LYS A 693 1.89 0.02 44.08
N SER A 694 0.58 0.06 44.33
CA SER A 694 -0.02 0.79 45.46
C SER A 694 0.06 0.06 46.82
N SER A 695 0.70 -1.11 46.87
CA SER A 695 0.74 -1.94 48.08
C SER A 695 1.40 -1.24 49.27
N LEU A 696 2.47 -0.45 49.06
CA LEU A 696 3.14 0.27 50.15
C LEU A 696 2.22 1.32 50.81
N VAL A 697 1.54 2.14 50.00
CA VAL A 697 0.60 3.15 50.52
C VAL A 697 -0.53 2.46 51.29
N ARG A 698 -1.08 1.35 50.75
CA ARG A 698 -2.12 0.58 51.43
C ARG A 698 -1.66 0.01 52.79
N GLU A 699 -0.41 -0.43 52.90
CA GLU A 699 0.15 -0.88 54.19
C GLU A 699 0.27 0.29 55.19
N LEU A 700 0.71 1.46 54.73
CA LEU A 700 0.81 2.68 55.55
C LEU A 700 -0.58 3.17 56.00
N GLU A 701 -1.59 3.04 55.15
CA GLU A 701 -2.97 3.45 55.42
C GLU A 701 -3.70 2.60 56.46
N LYS A 702 -3.22 1.39 56.78
CA LYS A 702 -3.89 0.49 57.76
C LYS A 702 -4.07 1.10 59.15
N VAL A 703 -3.33 2.16 59.46
CA VAL A 703 -3.42 2.89 60.73
C VAL A 703 -4.57 3.90 60.75
N LEU A 704 -5.10 4.28 59.57
CA LEU A 704 -6.21 5.22 59.43
C LEU A 704 -7.56 4.53 59.67
N LYS A 705 -8.51 5.29 60.20
CA LYS A 705 -9.91 4.86 60.37
C LYS A 705 -10.76 5.32 59.18
N ASN A 706 -11.88 4.64 58.93
CA ASN A 706 -12.73 4.88 57.75
C ASN A 706 -13.29 6.31 57.66
N ASP A 707 -13.46 7.00 58.79
CA ASP A 707 -13.93 8.38 58.90
C ASP A 707 -12.85 9.43 58.56
N GLU A 708 -11.57 9.05 58.49
CA GLU A 708 -10.44 9.96 58.24
C GLU A 708 -10.14 10.19 56.74
N TYR A 709 -10.86 9.51 55.85
CA TYR A 709 -10.63 9.53 54.39
C TYR A 709 -11.42 10.60 53.62
N SER A 710 -12.13 11.47 54.32
CA SER A 710 -13.02 12.47 53.72
C SER A 710 -12.57 13.87 54.08
N CYS A 711 -12.00 14.58 53.11
CA CYS A 711 -11.78 16.01 53.21
C CYS A 711 -13.15 16.72 53.25
N THR A 712 -13.59 17.22 54.42
CA THR A 712 -14.79 18.07 54.47
C THR A 712 -14.49 19.37 53.74
N LYS A 713 -15.18 19.64 52.62
CA LYS A 713 -15.01 20.83 51.75
C LYS A 713 -15.11 22.19 52.47
N THR A 714 -15.41 22.19 53.76
CA THR A 714 -15.50 23.36 54.65
C THR A 714 -14.17 23.76 55.31
N GLU A 715 -13.09 23.02 55.11
CA GLU A 715 -11.74 23.38 55.57
C GLU A 715 -10.86 23.88 54.40
N ASN A 716 -11.24 25.06 53.87
CA ASN A 716 -10.53 25.93 52.92
C ASN A 716 -9.28 25.34 52.24
N SER A 717 -9.44 24.47 51.24
CA SER A 717 -8.37 24.09 50.32
C SER A 717 -8.13 25.24 49.34
N THR A 718 -7.17 26.10 49.65
CA THR A 718 -6.88 27.31 48.88
C THR A 718 -6.07 27.04 47.61
N CYS A 719 -5.33 25.92 47.54
CA CYS A 719 -4.55 25.51 46.37
C CYS A 719 -4.80 24.05 45.98
N VAL A 720 -5.03 23.83 44.68
CA VAL A 720 -5.22 22.51 44.07
C VAL A 720 -4.08 22.23 43.10
N ILE A 721 -3.34 21.13 43.29
CA ILE A 721 -2.23 20.72 42.43
C ILE A 721 -2.61 19.44 41.69
N ILE A 722 -2.43 19.41 40.37
CA ILE A 722 -2.99 18.38 39.49
C ILE A 722 -1.90 17.74 38.65
N ASP A 723 -1.76 16.43 38.78
CA ASP A 723 -1.01 15.60 37.84
C ASP A 723 -1.84 15.44 36.54
N VAL A 724 -1.49 16.20 35.52
CA VAL A 724 -2.30 16.30 34.29
C VAL A 724 -2.35 14.96 33.57
N MET A 725 -1.20 14.29 33.43
CA MET A 725 -1.12 13.05 32.68
C MET A 725 -1.85 11.90 33.37
N LEU A 726 -1.85 11.89 34.71
CA LEU A 726 -2.65 10.95 35.49
C LEU A 726 -4.15 11.20 35.34
N VAL A 727 -4.60 12.45 35.37
CA VAL A 727 -6.03 12.79 35.16
C VAL A 727 -6.46 12.43 33.74
N MET A 728 -5.65 12.71 32.73
CA MET A 728 -5.96 12.37 31.34
C MET A 728 -6.12 10.85 31.13
N ARG A 729 -5.36 10.03 31.86
CA ARG A 729 -5.53 8.56 31.86
C ARG A 729 -6.80 8.08 32.57
N LYS A 730 -7.38 8.89 33.46
CA LYS A 730 -8.66 8.57 34.13
C LYS A 730 -9.87 8.92 33.27
N ILE A 731 -9.75 9.89 32.38
CA ILE A 731 -10.83 10.32 31.48
C ILE A 731 -10.94 9.30 30.34
N GLY A 732 -12.00 8.49 30.38
CA GLY A 732 -12.26 7.51 29.31
C GLY A 732 -12.58 8.17 27.98
N TRP A 733 -12.05 7.60 26.89
CA TRP A 733 -12.23 8.12 25.53
C TRP A 733 -13.56 7.71 24.89
N LYS A 734 -14.30 6.81 25.52
CA LYS A 734 -15.59 6.32 25.03
C LYS A 734 -16.58 7.48 24.85
N GLY A 735 -17.15 7.58 23.65
CA GLY A 735 -18.14 8.60 23.30
C GLY A 735 -17.54 9.97 22.92
N LYS A 736 -16.23 10.05 22.73
CA LYS A 736 -15.51 11.26 22.28
C LYS A 736 -14.94 11.02 20.89
N ASN A 737 -14.92 12.07 20.06
CA ASN A 737 -14.49 12.00 18.68
C ASN A 737 -13.18 12.76 18.42
N THR A 738 -12.92 13.84 19.15
CA THR A 738 -11.76 14.72 18.93
C THR A 738 -10.98 15.01 20.22
N PHE A 739 -9.78 15.57 20.08
CA PHE A 739 -9.00 16.00 21.24
C PHE A 739 -9.65 17.17 22.01
N VAL A 740 -10.48 18.02 21.36
CA VAL A 740 -11.24 19.03 22.11
C VAL A 740 -12.26 18.41 23.05
N ASP A 741 -12.91 17.29 22.68
CA ASP A 741 -13.84 16.58 23.58
C ASP A 741 -13.13 16.09 24.85
N LEU A 742 -11.85 15.68 24.72
CA LEU A 742 -11.01 15.31 25.85
C LEU A 742 -10.65 16.52 26.70
N ALA A 743 -10.25 17.64 26.09
CA ALA A 743 -9.93 18.87 26.82
C ALA A 743 -11.13 19.44 27.58
N ILE A 744 -12.32 19.44 26.98
CA ILE A 744 -13.58 19.81 27.65
C ILE A 744 -13.82 18.92 28.87
N SER A 745 -13.69 17.60 28.71
CA SER A 745 -13.89 16.65 29.81
C SER A 745 -12.84 16.81 30.91
N PHE A 746 -11.60 17.16 30.55
CA PHE A 746 -10.55 17.50 31.49
C PHE A 746 -10.90 18.73 32.32
N CYS A 747 -11.27 19.84 31.67
CA CYS A 747 -11.68 21.06 32.36
C CYS A 747 -12.90 20.84 33.26
N GLN A 748 -13.90 20.07 32.79
CA GLN A 748 -15.06 19.69 33.60
C GLN A 748 -14.67 18.85 34.83
N TYR A 749 -13.76 17.89 34.67
CA TYR A 749 -13.25 17.09 35.77
C TYR A 749 -12.56 17.98 36.81
N VAL A 750 -11.67 18.88 36.38
CA VAL A 750 -10.95 19.80 37.27
C VAL A 750 -11.93 20.72 37.99
N LYS A 751 -12.89 21.32 37.28
CA LYS A 751 -13.93 22.17 37.87
C LYS A 751 -14.77 21.46 38.93
N SER A 752 -14.98 20.15 38.80
CA SER A 752 -15.70 19.36 39.82
C SER A 752 -14.92 19.14 41.12
N LYS A 753 -13.59 19.36 41.09
CA LYS A 753 -12.67 19.18 42.23
C LYS A 753 -12.30 20.49 42.91
N VAL A 754 -12.54 21.60 42.25
CA VAL A 754 -12.28 22.95 42.73
C VAL A 754 -13.52 23.46 43.47
N ASP A 755 -13.32 24.15 44.60
CA ASP A 755 -14.39 24.88 45.27
C ASP A 755 -14.30 26.36 44.91
N VAL A 756 -15.31 26.86 44.20
CA VAL A 756 -15.36 28.22 43.64
C VAL A 756 -15.26 29.28 44.73
N ASN A 757 -15.67 28.98 45.98
CA ASN A 757 -15.66 29.97 47.06
C ASN A 757 -14.33 30.00 47.85
N SER A 758 -13.46 29.01 47.69
CA SER A 758 -12.28 28.85 48.56
C SER A 758 -10.97 28.58 47.83
N THR A 759 -11.00 27.99 46.63
CA THR A 759 -9.79 27.75 45.83
C THR A 759 -9.37 29.02 45.12
N THR A 760 -8.15 29.49 45.39
CA THR A 760 -7.58 30.71 44.77
C THR A 760 -6.45 30.38 43.79
N ARG A 761 -5.94 29.14 43.77
CA ARG A 761 -4.81 28.72 42.93
C ARG A 761 -4.96 27.28 42.43
N ILE A 762 -4.67 27.06 41.14
CA ILE A 762 -4.57 25.73 40.51
C ILE A 762 -3.21 25.58 39.82
N ASP A 763 -2.52 24.48 40.10
CA ASP A 763 -1.25 24.14 39.46
C ASP A 763 -1.43 22.89 38.58
N PHE A 764 -1.22 23.05 37.28
CA PHE A 764 -1.20 21.98 36.30
C PHE A 764 0.24 21.48 36.09
N ILE A 765 0.50 20.25 36.55
CA ILE A 765 1.82 19.63 36.50
C ILE A 765 1.89 18.66 35.32
N PHE A 766 2.89 18.88 34.47
CA PHE A 766 3.17 18.11 33.26
C PHE A 766 4.50 17.35 33.39
N ASP A 767 4.60 16.24 32.66
CA ASP A 767 5.84 15.49 32.51
C ASP A 767 6.79 16.17 31.51
N SER A 768 8.08 15.94 31.69
CA SER A 768 9.10 16.16 30.66
C SER A 768 9.58 14.81 30.09
N TYR A 769 9.89 14.77 28.80
CA TYR A 769 10.30 13.57 28.07
C TYR A 769 11.69 13.78 27.46
N PHE A 770 12.76 13.41 28.17
CA PHE A 770 14.14 13.57 27.66
C PHE A 770 14.69 12.31 26.99
N PRO A 771 15.58 12.43 25.97
CA PRO A 771 16.18 11.27 25.29
C PRO A 771 16.99 10.36 26.23
N ASN A 772 17.78 10.95 27.13
CA ASN A 772 18.61 10.23 28.11
C ASN A 772 17.89 10.05 29.46
N SER A 773 16.61 9.70 29.44
CA SER A 773 15.81 9.53 30.67
C SER A 773 16.20 8.27 31.47
N LEU A 774 16.12 8.37 32.79
CA LEU A 774 16.19 7.22 33.71
C LEU A 774 14.99 6.27 33.57
N LYS A 775 13.84 6.77 33.08
CA LYS A 775 12.65 5.96 32.79
C LYS A 775 12.65 5.36 31.38
N SER A 776 13.70 5.55 30.57
CA SER A 776 13.77 5.00 29.20
C SER A 776 13.53 3.49 29.15
N SER A 777 14.10 2.72 30.09
CA SER A 777 13.87 1.27 30.20
C SER A 777 12.41 0.92 30.52
N GLU A 778 11.78 1.62 31.46
CA GLU A 778 10.36 1.40 31.81
C GLU A 778 9.43 1.87 30.68
N ARG A 779 9.77 2.95 29.96
CA ARG A 779 9.07 3.41 28.76
C ARG A 779 9.13 2.37 27.64
N LEU A 780 10.30 1.77 27.40
CA LEU A 780 10.48 0.66 26.46
C LEU A 780 9.63 -0.56 26.85
N ARG A 781 9.62 -0.94 28.13
CA ARG A 781 8.80 -2.06 28.62
C ARG A 781 7.29 -1.82 28.45
N ARG A 782 6.84 -0.58 28.64
CA ARG A 782 5.43 -0.17 28.44
C ARG A 782 5.09 0.07 26.96
N ARG A 783 6.09 0.15 26.08
CA ARG A 783 5.89 0.43 24.66
C ARG A 783 5.10 -0.71 24.04
N GLN A 784 3.90 -0.39 23.57
CA GLN A 784 3.13 -1.34 22.79
C GLN A 784 3.76 -1.47 21.40
N PRO A 785 3.87 -2.69 20.84
CA PRO A 785 4.14 -2.80 19.42
C PRO A 785 3.01 -2.09 18.67
N ASN A 786 3.37 -1.29 17.66
CA ASN A 786 2.43 -0.58 16.78
C ASN A 786 1.80 0.68 17.41
N CYS A 787 2.60 1.50 18.11
CA CYS A 787 2.17 2.84 18.53
C CYS A 787 1.94 3.74 17.31
N ILE A 788 0.89 4.54 17.36
CA ILE A 788 0.64 5.62 16.39
C ILE A 788 1.39 6.87 16.83
N THR A 789 1.78 7.70 15.87
CA THR A 789 2.40 9.01 16.16
C THR A 789 1.70 10.07 15.33
N TYR A 790 1.36 11.18 15.97
CA TYR A 790 0.78 12.36 15.31
C TYR A 790 1.89 13.35 14.95
N SER A 791 1.70 14.08 13.86
CA SER A 791 2.52 15.25 13.53
C SER A 791 2.14 16.47 14.37
N ASP A 792 0.84 16.64 14.64
CA ASP A 792 0.26 17.73 15.41
C ASP A 792 -1.09 17.32 16.06
N ILE A 793 -1.48 18.00 17.14
CA ILE A 793 -2.77 17.83 17.83
C ILE A 793 -3.43 19.20 18.02
N ASN A 794 -4.61 19.36 17.42
CA ASN A 794 -5.45 20.55 17.57
C ASN A 794 -6.90 20.15 17.90
N GLU A 795 -7.79 21.15 18.05
CA GLU A 795 -9.18 20.93 18.45
C GLU A 795 -9.96 19.98 17.53
N LYS A 796 -9.63 19.97 16.23
CA LYS A 796 -10.33 19.15 15.22
C LYS A 796 -9.66 17.79 14.99
N THR A 797 -8.48 17.55 15.55
CA THR A 797 -7.76 16.28 15.40
C THR A 797 -8.62 15.14 15.98
N ALA A 798 -8.85 14.12 15.17
CA ALA A 798 -9.66 12.96 15.55
C ALA A 798 -8.92 12.07 16.56
N LEU A 799 -9.66 11.52 17.52
CA LEU A 799 -9.12 10.54 18.45
C LEU A 799 -8.85 9.21 17.73
N PRO A 800 -7.75 8.52 18.08
CA PRO A 800 -7.50 7.21 17.53
C PRO A 800 -8.50 6.18 18.06
N LYS A 801 -8.82 5.20 17.21
CA LYS A 801 -9.83 4.16 17.53
C LYS A 801 -9.46 3.30 18.74
N GLU A 802 -8.17 3.14 19.01
CA GLU A 802 -7.65 2.38 20.15
C GLU A 802 -6.77 3.29 21.01
N GLU A 803 -7.28 3.68 22.17
CA GLU A 803 -6.59 4.54 23.15
C GLU A 803 -5.17 4.03 23.49
N SER A 804 -4.99 2.71 23.60
CA SER A 804 -3.72 2.14 24.03
C SER A 804 -2.57 2.39 23.04
N LYS A 805 -2.88 2.58 21.75
CA LYS A 805 -1.88 2.88 20.71
C LYS A 805 -1.33 4.29 20.82
N PHE A 806 -2.11 5.23 21.36
CA PHE A 806 -1.70 6.62 21.56
C PHE A 806 -0.66 6.76 22.67
N TRP A 807 -0.94 6.15 23.84
CA TRP A 807 -0.12 6.28 25.05
C TRP A 807 1.28 5.65 24.94
N GLY A 808 1.54 4.86 23.90
CA GLY A 808 2.84 4.26 23.64
C GLY A 808 3.89 5.22 23.07
N SER A 809 3.48 6.36 22.52
CA SER A 809 4.37 7.38 21.93
C SER A 809 4.64 8.52 22.93
N SER A 810 5.92 8.89 23.11
CA SER A 810 6.32 10.04 23.93
C SER A 810 5.94 11.36 23.26
N GLU A 811 6.07 11.41 21.95
CA GLU A 811 5.77 12.55 21.09
C GLU A 811 4.29 12.91 21.19
N ASN A 812 3.40 11.90 21.15
CA ASN A 812 1.97 12.10 21.34
C ASN A 812 1.63 12.70 22.71
N LYS A 813 2.33 12.27 23.77
CA LYS A 813 2.13 12.82 25.11
C LYS A 813 2.57 14.28 25.17
N MET A 814 3.72 14.60 24.58
CA MET A 814 4.19 15.99 24.48
C MET A 814 3.18 16.86 23.73
N LEU A 815 2.71 16.42 22.56
CA LEU A 815 1.68 17.13 21.78
C LEU A 815 0.38 17.32 22.59
N LEU A 816 -0.06 16.30 23.33
CA LEU A 816 -1.26 16.40 24.18
C LEU A 816 -1.07 17.42 25.31
N GLN A 817 0.10 17.46 25.96
CA GLN A 817 0.38 18.40 27.03
C GLN A 817 0.37 19.84 26.51
N SER A 818 1.04 20.10 25.38
CA SER A 818 1.04 21.42 24.73
C SER A 818 -0.37 21.84 24.31
N PHE A 819 -1.14 20.93 23.69
CA PHE A 819 -2.54 21.19 23.34
C PHE A 819 -3.40 21.53 24.56
N LEU A 820 -3.29 20.75 25.65
CA LEU A 820 -4.06 21.01 26.88
C LEU A 820 -3.68 22.33 27.54
N ARG A 821 -2.40 22.67 27.57
CA ARG A 821 -1.93 23.97 28.08
C ARG A 821 -2.54 25.11 27.28
N GLN A 822 -2.38 25.08 25.95
CA GLN A 822 -2.91 26.09 25.05
C GLN A 822 -4.44 26.20 25.14
N TYR A 823 -5.13 25.07 25.29
CA TYR A 823 -6.57 25.04 25.50
C TYR A 823 -6.96 25.74 26.81
N VAL A 824 -6.32 25.41 27.93
CA VAL A 824 -6.61 26.07 29.22
C VAL A 824 -6.25 27.57 29.15
N GLU A 825 -5.20 27.95 28.44
CA GLU A 825 -4.83 29.35 28.21
C GLU A 825 -5.89 30.12 27.43
N ASN A 826 -6.37 29.56 26.32
CA ASN A 826 -7.39 30.17 25.46
C ASN A 826 -8.79 30.21 26.11
N TYR A 827 -9.10 29.23 26.95
CA TYR A 827 -10.40 29.08 27.62
C TYR A 827 -10.29 29.31 29.12
N ASN A 828 -9.42 30.23 29.55
CA ASN A 828 -9.13 30.49 30.98
C ASN A 828 -10.35 30.97 31.79
N TYR A 829 -11.38 31.54 31.13
CA TYR A 829 -12.65 31.94 31.74
C TYR A 829 -13.38 30.78 32.43
N ILE A 830 -13.03 29.53 32.11
CA ILE A 830 -13.57 28.34 32.80
C ILE A 830 -13.25 28.36 34.31
N PHE A 831 -12.11 28.95 34.67
CA PHE A 831 -11.56 29.09 36.03
C PHE A 831 -11.42 30.57 36.44
N GLU A 832 -12.47 31.36 36.16
CA GLU A 832 -12.50 32.79 36.50
C GLU A 832 -12.20 33.05 37.99
N GLY A 833 -11.33 34.02 38.26
CA GLY A 833 -10.95 34.42 39.62
C GLY A 833 -9.91 33.51 40.31
N ILE A 834 -9.35 32.53 39.60
CA ILE A 834 -8.34 31.60 40.13
C ILE A 834 -7.01 31.81 39.41
N GLU A 835 -5.90 31.89 40.18
CA GLU A 835 -4.54 31.89 39.63
C GLU A 835 -4.24 30.50 39.03
N ILE A 836 -3.90 30.43 37.74
CA ILE A 836 -3.55 29.17 37.06
C ILE A 836 -2.05 29.13 36.83
N ILE A 837 -1.38 28.04 37.22
CA ILE A 837 0.07 27.88 37.07
C ILE A 837 0.34 26.61 36.29
N PHE A 838 1.23 26.70 35.30
CA PHE A 838 1.73 25.54 34.56
C PHE A 838 3.17 25.24 34.97
N SER A 839 3.48 23.96 35.18
CA SER A 839 4.87 23.53 35.41
C SER A 839 5.70 23.64 34.12
N THR A 840 7.02 23.59 34.26
CA THR A 840 7.95 23.46 33.12
C THR A 840 7.71 22.19 32.32
N THR A 841 7.89 22.26 31.00
CA THR A 841 7.97 21.10 30.08
C THR A 841 9.30 21.13 29.32
N ASN A 842 9.50 20.23 28.36
CA ASN A 842 10.70 20.23 27.51
C ASN A 842 10.89 21.52 26.70
N THR A 843 9.78 22.12 26.26
CA THR A 843 9.77 23.19 25.24
C THR A 843 9.24 24.51 25.80
N GLU A 844 8.55 24.46 26.94
CA GLU A 844 7.87 25.63 27.48
C GLU A 844 8.26 25.85 28.96
N PRO A 845 8.56 27.11 29.35
CA PRO A 845 8.84 27.44 30.73
C PRO A 845 7.58 27.32 31.60
N SER A 846 7.75 27.34 32.92
CA SER A 846 6.62 27.55 33.82
C SER A 846 6.01 28.93 33.54
N SER A 847 4.69 29.04 33.59
CA SER A 847 3.97 30.30 33.44
C SER A 847 2.75 30.35 34.35
N CYS A 848 2.19 31.54 34.50
CA CYS A 848 0.97 31.78 35.25
C CYS A 848 -0.03 32.60 34.42
N ILE A 849 -1.32 32.31 34.60
CA ILE A 849 -2.45 33.12 34.11
C ILE A 849 -3.19 33.69 35.32
N ASN A 850 -3.79 34.87 35.14
CA ASN A 850 -4.62 35.55 36.14
C ASN A 850 -3.86 35.92 37.43
N SER A 851 -2.57 36.27 37.31
CA SER A 851 -1.76 36.76 38.43
C SER A 851 -1.13 38.11 38.09
N ASP A 852 -1.09 39.02 39.07
CA ASP A 852 -0.46 40.34 38.96
C ASP A 852 1.05 40.31 39.27
N LYS A 853 1.62 39.11 39.47
CA LYS A 853 3.01 38.91 39.89
C LYS A 853 3.95 38.84 38.69
N ASP A 854 5.17 39.34 38.86
CA ASP A 854 6.19 39.33 37.81
C ASP A 854 6.81 37.93 37.60
N ASP A 855 7.56 37.78 36.51
CA ASP A 855 8.24 36.52 36.16
C ASP A 855 9.28 36.07 37.21
N SER A 856 9.84 37.01 37.99
CA SER A 856 10.84 36.69 39.01
C SER A 856 10.25 35.91 40.17
N PHE A 857 8.97 36.15 40.49
CA PHE A 857 8.22 35.40 41.50
C PHE A 857 8.18 33.89 41.19
N TRP A 858 8.10 33.54 39.91
CA TRP A 858 7.98 32.16 39.45
C TRP A 858 9.32 31.46 39.21
N GLN A 859 10.45 32.15 39.43
CA GLN A 859 11.79 31.63 39.11
C GLN A 859 12.11 30.31 39.83
N SER A 860 11.61 30.11 41.05
CA SER A 860 11.80 28.88 41.82
C SER A 860 11.10 27.64 41.21
N LEU A 861 10.09 27.85 40.35
CA LEU A 861 9.38 26.80 39.61
C LEU A 861 10.02 26.52 38.23
N GLN A 862 10.99 27.33 37.79
CA GLN A 862 11.70 27.14 36.51
C GLN A 862 12.77 26.05 36.62
N ARG A 863 12.33 24.80 36.77
CA ARG A 863 13.18 23.62 36.97
C ARG A 863 13.15 22.68 35.76
N ASN A 864 14.06 22.90 34.82
CA ASN A 864 14.22 22.06 33.60
C ASN A 864 15.05 20.80 33.84
N ASP A 865 15.70 20.70 35.00
CA ASP A 865 16.47 19.54 35.46
C ASP A 865 15.58 18.45 36.09
N VAL A 866 14.32 18.77 36.40
CA VAL A 866 13.36 17.84 36.98
C VAL A 866 12.47 17.28 35.88
N GLU A 867 12.60 15.99 35.62
CA GLU A 867 11.90 15.33 34.51
C GLU A 867 10.42 15.03 34.83
N GLU A 868 10.12 14.39 35.95
CA GLU A 868 8.81 13.78 36.18
C GLU A 868 7.85 14.70 36.97
N ALA A 869 6.55 14.52 36.76
CA ALA A 869 5.53 15.22 37.54
C ALA A 869 5.66 14.94 39.05
N ASP A 870 6.15 13.76 39.44
CA ASP A 870 6.27 13.32 40.83
C ASP A 870 7.07 14.30 41.70
N GLU A 871 8.27 14.69 41.27
CA GLU A 871 9.11 15.65 41.98
C GLU A 871 8.66 17.10 41.74
N LYS A 872 8.11 17.42 40.56
CA LYS A 872 7.55 18.76 40.29
C LYS A 872 6.38 19.08 41.23
N ILE A 873 5.53 18.11 41.56
CA ILE A 873 4.47 18.29 42.55
C ILE A 873 5.07 18.76 43.89
N MET A 874 6.20 18.20 44.34
CA MET A 874 6.85 18.64 45.59
C MET A 874 7.33 20.09 45.52
N LEU A 875 7.89 20.51 44.38
CA LEU A 875 8.31 21.90 44.15
C LEU A 875 7.12 22.86 44.24
N HIS A 876 6.01 22.51 43.61
CA HIS A 876 4.80 23.32 43.60
C HIS A 876 4.11 23.36 44.98
N ILE A 877 4.10 22.24 45.73
CA ILE A 877 3.67 22.22 47.14
C ILE A 877 4.55 23.17 47.96
N ASN A 878 5.88 23.05 47.87
CA ASN A 878 6.80 23.89 48.62
C ASN A 878 6.57 25.38 48.30
N HIS A 879 6.45 25.71 47.02
CA HIS A 879 6.18 27.07 46.57
C HIS A 879 4.85 27.60 47.10
N ALA A 880 3.77 26.82 47.07
CA ALA A 880 2.49 27.22 47.65
C ALA A 880 2.63 27.46 49.17
N VAL A 881 3.32 26.57 49.91
CA VAL A 881 3.55 26.72 51.36
C VAL A 881 4.35 27.99 51.67
N MET A 882 5.43 28.25 50.93
CA MET A 882 6.24 29.47 51.07
C MET A 882 5.43 30.75 50.86
N ASN A 883 4.37 30.67 50.06
CA ASN A 883 3.46 31.77 49.76
C ASN A 883 2.20 31.78 50.64
N GLY A 884 2.24 31.12 51.80
CA GLY A 884 1.23 31.26 52.84
C GLY A 884 0.04 30.32 52.72
N PHE A 885 0.02 29.40 51.75
CA PHE A 885 -1.05 28.40 51.64
C PHE A 885 -0.94 27.39 52.79
N ARG A 886 -2.04 27.22 53.53
CA ARG A 886 -2.10 26.36 54.73
C ARG A 886 -2.76 25.00 54.47
N ASN A 887 -3.59 24.90 53.44
CA ASN A 887 -4.28 23.67 53.06
C ASN A 887 -4.11 23.44 51.56
N ILE A 888 -3.51 22.31 51.21
CA ILE A 888 -3.23 21.95 49.81
C ILE A 888 -3.88 20.61 49.50
N TYR A 889 -4.52 20.56 48.34
CA TYR A 889 -5.18 19.36 47.82
C TYR A 889 -4.52 18.92 46.52
N VAL A 890 -4.00 17.69 46.50
CA VAL A 890 -3.24 17.14 45.37
C VAL A 890 -4.02 16.02 44.69
N ILE A 891 -4.20 16.14 43.38
CA ILE A 891 -4.77 15.11 42.53
C ILE A 891 -3.63 14.32 41.88
N SER A 892 -3.08 13.39 42.65
CA SER A 892 -2.20 12.33 42.15
C SER A 892 -2.42 11.08 42.99
N SER A 893 -2.45 9.92 42.33
CA SER A 893 -2.62 8.62 43.00
C SER A 893 -1.37 7.75 42.96
N ASP A 894 -0.25 8.29 42.46
CA ASP A 894 0.98 7.55 42.30
C ASP A 894 1.71 7.41 43.64
N THR A 895 2.25 6.21 43.87
CA THR A 895 2.87 5.85 45.15
C THR A 895 4.10 6.69 45.42
N ASP A 896 4.88 6.97 44.39
CA ASP A 896 6.13 7.73 44.46
C ASP A 896 5.85 9.14 45.01
N VAL A 897 4.78 9.80 44.53
CA VAL A 897 4.37 11.14 45.01
C VAL A 897 3.95 11.14 46.48
N ILE A 898 3.16 10.15 46.91
CA ILE A 898 2.70 10.05 48.31
C ILE A 898 3.88 9.80 49.25
N ILE A 899 4.83 8.94 48.85
CA ILE A 899 6.03 8.66 49.64
C ILE A 899 6.90 9.91 49.78
N LEU A 900 7.06 10.69 48.71
CA LEU A 900 7.76 11.98 48.77
C LEU A 900 7.03 13.01 49.63
N ALA A 901 5.70 13.06 49.55
CA ALA A 901 4.90 13.96 50.39
C ALA A 901 5.06 13.64 51.90
N LEU A 902 5.12 12.36 52.26
CA LEU A 902 5.41 11.93 53.64
C LEU A 902 6.83 12.31 54.09
N TYR A 903 7.82 12.16 53.21
CA TYR A 903 9.20 12.57 53.48
C TYR A 903 9.32 14.08 53.74
N TYR A 904 8.73 14.91 52.86
CA TYR A 904 8.79 16.37 52.95
C TYR A 904 7.81 16.98 53.96
N TRP A 905 6.93 16.19 54.57
CA TRP A 905 5.90 16.69 55.49
C TRP A 905 6.47 17.56 56.60
N THR A 906 7.58 17.16 57.23
CA THR A 906 8.20 17.96 58.32
C THR A 906 8.64 19.34 57.82
N ILE A 907 9.19 19.42 56.61
CA ILE A 907 9.61 20.68 55.98
C ILE A 907 8.38 21.54 55.71
N PHE A 908 7.34 20.98 55.09
CA PHE A 908 6.11 21.72 54.80
C PHE A 908 5.40 22.21 56.06
N LYS A 909 5.30 21.36 57.08
CA LYS A 909 4.70 21.69 58.38
C LYS A 909 5.48 22.80 59.11
N THR A 910 6.81 22.76 59.09
CA THR A 910 7.65 23.79 59.72
C THR A 910 7.47 25.15 59.05
N ASN A 911 7.26 25.14 57.73
CA ASN A 911 6.92 26.31 56.94
C ASN A 911 5.41 26.69 57.03
N GLY A 912 4.68 25.96 57.86
CA GLY A 912 3.34 26.24 58.33
C GLY A 912 2.21 25.66 57.48
N LEU A 913 2.45 24.62 56.68
CA LEU A 913 1.37 23.82 56.12
C LEU A 913 0.60 23.12 57.25
N GLN A 914 -0.73 23.21 57.24
CA GLN A 914 -1.61 22.62 58.26
C GLN A 914 -2.22 21.31 57.78
N ALA A 915 -2.74 21.29 56.55
CA ALA A 915 -3.35 20.11 55.95
C ALA A 915 -2.82 19.86 54.54
N LEU A 916 -2.42 18.62 54.29
CA LEU A 916 -2.07 18.10 52.97
C LEU A 916 -2.92 16.87 52.67
N TRP A 917 -3.65 16.93 51.56
CA TRP A 917 -4.59 15.90 51.12
C TRP A 917 -4.20 15.38 49.73
N PHE A 918 -4.30 14.06 49.54
CA PHE A 918 -4.01 13.40 48.27
C PHE A 918 -5.19 12.54 47.81
N GLN A 919 -5.66 12.73 46.58
CA GLN A 919 -6.71 11.87 46.03
C GLN A 919 -6.13 10.57 45.45
N ALA A 920 -6.32 9.47 46.17
CA ALA A 920 -5.86 8.15 45.77
C ALA A 920 -7.01 7.24 45.29
N GLY A 921 -6.66 6.21 44.52
CA GLY A 921 -7.61 5.19 44.04
C GLY A 921 -8.22 5.47 42.67
N SER A 922 -8.96 4.47 42.17
CA SER A 922 -9.63 4.46 40.86
C SER A 922 -11.09 4.06 41.00
N SER A 923 -11.98 4.77 40.29
CA SER A 923 -13.44 4.51 40.26
C SER A 923 -14.03 4.35 41.66
N ASN A 924 -14.39 3.14 42.09
CA ASN A 924 -15.06 2.88 43.36
C ASN A 924 -14.12 2.87 44.59
N THR A 925 -12.82 3.09 44.38
CA THR A 925 -11.80 3.13 45.46
C THR A 925 -11.23 4.52 45.70
N ILE A 926 -11.82 5.55 45.07
CA ILE A 926 -11.43 6.95 45.22
C ILE A 926 -11.65 7.37 46.68
N ARG A 927 -10.60 7.90 47.29
CA ARG A 927 -10.59 8.42 48.66
C ARG A 927 -9.52 9.49 48.81
N ASP A 928 -9.68 10.36 49.80
CA ASP A 928 -8.74 11.44 50.05
C ASP A 928 -7.88 11.07 51.26
N ILE A 929 -6.56 10.94 51.04
CA ILE A 929 -5.60 10.51 52.05
C ILE A 929 -5.05 11.74 52.79
N PRO A 930 -5.20 11.82 54.13
CA PRO A 930 -4.61 12.88 54.94
C PRO A 930 -3.13 12.62 55.21
N ILE A 931 -2.24 13.19 54.40
CA ILE A 931 -0.78 13.03 54.55
C ILE A 931 -0.31 13.55 55.91
N HIS A 932 -0.91 14.65 56.37
CA HIS A 932 -0.63 15.27 57.67
C HIS A 932 -0.88 14.33 58.86
N THR A 933 -1.96 13.55 58.81
CA THR A 933 -2.29 12.53 59.82
C THR A 933 -1.37 11.32 59.71
N LEU A 934 -1.16 10.81 58.49
CA LEU A 934 -0.28 9.66 58.26
C LEU A 934 1.15 9.92 58.77
N ALA A 935 1.73 11.08 58.42
CA ALA A 935 3.07 11.43 58.85
C ALA A 935 3.16 11.60 60.38
N CYS A 936 2.10 12.09 61.02
CA CYS A 936 2.03 12.21 62.48
C CYS A 936 2.02 10.83 63.16
N VAL A 937 1.24 9.88 62.65
CA VAL A 937 1.10 8.53 63.23
C VAL A 937 2.35 7.68 63.00
N HIS A 938 2.92 7.70 61.80
CA HIS A 938 4.13 6.93 61.47
C HIS A 938 5.41 7.54 62.04
N GLY A 939 5.40 8.84 62.35
CA GLY A 939 6.52 9.54 62.95
C GLY A 939 7.61 9.93 61.96
N GLU A 940 8.42 10.90 62.37
CA GLU A 940 9.43 11.54 61.51
C GLU A 940 10.53 10.57 61.05
N LYS A 941 10.99 9.68 61.93
CA LYS A 941 12.07 8.72 61.60
C LYS A 941 11.67 7.78 60.47
N LEU A 942 10.49 7.15 60.56
CA LEU A 942 10.01 6.27 59.51
C LEU A 942 9.80 7.04 58.21
N CYS A 943 9.12 8.20 58.27
CA CYS A 943 8.89 9.05 57.10
C CYS A 943 10.19 9.44 56.38
N SER A 944 11.27 9.70 57.13
CA SER A 944 12.58 10.05 56.57
C SER A 944 13.22 8.91 55.74
N VAL A 945 12.88 7.65 56.01
CA VAL A 945 13.45 6.48 55.31
C VAL A 945 12.51 5.85 54.28
N LEU A 946 11.26 6.30 54.18
CA LEU A 946 10.27 5.74 53.24
C LEU A 946 10.71 5.77 51.77
N PRO A 947 11.37 6.82 51.23
CA PRO A 947 11.91 6.77 49.87
C PRO A 947 12.89 5.61 49.67
N ALA A 948 13.80 5.37 50.63
CA ALA A 948 14.73 4.25 50.59
C ALA A 948 14.01 2.90 50.66
N VAL A 949 13.03 2.76 51.56
CA VAL A 949 12.18 1.55 51.65
C VAL A 949 11.49 1.27 50.32
N HIS A 950 10.92 2.30 49.70
CA HIS A 950 10.20 2.20 48.44
C HIS A 950 11.13 1.73 47.30
N HIS A 951 12.26 2.41 47.08
CA HIS A 951 13.19 2.09 45.99
C HIS A 951 13.98 0.80 46.22
N LEU A 952 14.36 0.44 47.44
CA LEU A 952 15.10 -0.80 47.70
C LEU A 952 14.24 -2.06 47.48
N THR A 953 12.92 -1.95 47.67
CA THR A 953 12.01 -3.11 47.57
C THR A 953 11.23 -3.18 46.25
N GLY A 954 11.48 -2.23 45.35
CA GLY A 954 10.98 -2.20 43.97
C GLY A 954 10.16 -0.96 43.66
N SER A 955 10.58 -0.20 42.65
CA SER A 955 9.87 0.95 42.07
C SER A 955 9.97 0.95 40.54
N ASP A 956 9.67 2.05 39.85
CA ASP A 956 9.94 2.17 38.42
C ASP A 956 11.45 2.07 38.08
N TYR A 957 12.34 2.42 39.00
CA TYR A 957 13.80 2.46 38.81
C TYR A 957 14.55 1.20 39.27
N THR A 958 13.88 0.32 40.02
CA THR A 958 14.52 -0.84 40.66
C THR A 958 13.67 -2.10 40.56
N SER A 959 14.24 -3.25 40.92
CA SER A 959 13.55 -4.55 40.87
C SER A 959 12.83 -4.88 42.17
N LYS A 960 11.80 -5.73 42.13
CA LYS A 960 11.11 -6.19 43.34
C LYS A 960 12.05 -7.03 44.22
N VAL A 961 12.14 -6.69 45.51
CA VAL A 961 12.85 -7.48 46.53
C VAL A 961 11.97 -7.62 47.76
N GLY A 962 11.48 -8.85 48.01
CA GLY A 962 10.50 -9.13 49.06
C GLY A 962 9.14 -8.46 48.83
N THR A 963 8.37 -8.27 49.89
CA THR A 963 7.06 -7.58 49.85
C THR A 963 7.14 -6.23 50.57
N LYS A 964 6.28 -5.27 50.22
CA LYS A 964 6.20 -3.98 50.93
C LYS A 964 5.85 -4.13 52.41
N SER A 965 5.05 -5.14 52.77
CA SER A 965 4.74 -5.43 54.19
C SER A 965 5.98 -5.93 54.95
N SER A 966 6.76 -6.86 54.36
CA SER A 966 8.03 -7.30 54.95
C SER A 966 9.07 -6.17 55.02
N ALA A 967 9.00 -5.20 54.10
CA ALA A 967 9.85 -4.02 54.09
C ALA A 967 9.63 -3.17 55.36
N LEU A 968 8.38 -2.83 55.67
CA LEU A 968 8.02 -2.07 56.86
C LEU A 968 8.33 -2.83 58.16
N GLN A 969 8.19 -4.15 58.16
CA GLN A 969 8.55 -5.00 59.32
C GLN A 969 10.05 -5.26 59.48
N GLY A 970 10.89 -4.82 58.53
CA GLY A 970 12.32 -5.08 58.50
C GLY A 970 13.18 -4.11 59.33
N ASP A 971 12.56 -3.34 60.23
CA ASP A 971 13.17 -2.26 61.00
C ASP A 971 13.90 -1.22 60.12
N PRO A 972 13.25 -0.62 59.11
CA PRO A 972 13.92 0.27 58.15
C PRO A 972 14.62 1.47 58.81
N GLU A 973 14.05 2.01 59.90
CA GLU A 973 14.64 3.11 60.68
C GLU A 973 16.04 2.79 61.22
N LYS A 974 16.32 1.52 61.54
CA LYS A 974 17.60 1.08 62.08
C LYS A 974 18.69 1.06 61.00
N TYR A 975 18.33 0.67 59.78
CA TYR A 975 19.30 0.36 58.72
C TYR A 975 19.44 1.45 57.66
N LEU A 976 18.37 2.22 57.40
CA LEU A 976 18.28 3.10 56.25
C LEU A 976 18.34 4.59 56.59
N LEU A 977 18.52 4.95 57.87
CA LEU A 977 18.61 6.34 58.28
C LEU A 977 19.80 7.03 57.59
N GLY A 978 19.53 8.11 56.85
CA GLY A 978 20.53 8.85 56.06
C GLY A 978 20.84 8.26 54.68
N PHE A 979 20.26 7.11 54.30
CA PHE A 979 20.49 6.48 53.00
C PHE A 979 20.05 7.40 51.86
N GLY A 980 20.97 7.70 50.93
CA GLY A 980 20.73 8.62 49.80
C GLY A 980 20.71 10.10 50.18
N GLN A 981 20.53 10.45 51.45
CA GLN A 981 20.51 11.84 51.92
C GLN A 981 21.92 12.41 52.11
N ASP A 982 22.84 11.58 52.63
CA ASP A 982 24.26 11.90 52.82
C ASP A 982 25.10 11.18 51.75
N ASP A 983 25.65 11.97 50.83
CA ASP A 983 26.53 11.53 49.74
C ASP A 983 28.02 11.69 50.05
N SER A 984 28.40 11.88 51.31
CA SER A 984 29.81 11.90 51.70
C SER A 984 30.46 10.52 51.53
N GLU A 985 31.65 10.50 50.90
CA GLU A 985 32.42 9.26 50.67
C GLU A 985 32.67 8.46 51.96
N LYS A 986 32.78 9.16 53.10
CA LYS A 986 33.06 8.56 54.41
C LYS A 986 31.98 7.57 54.87
N ASN A 987 30.71 7.83 54.56
CA ASN A 987 29.58 7.00 55.01
C ASN A 987 28.99 6.12 53.90
N PHE A 988 29.39 6.33 52.65
CA PHE A 988 28.80 5.67 51.48
C PHE A 988 28.78 4.13 51.59
N GLU A 989 29.93 3.49 51.83
CA GLU A 989 29.98 2.02 51.97
C GLU A 989 29.19 1.50 53.16
N LYS A 990 29.13 2.27 54.25
CA LYS A 990 28.34 1.91 55.43
C LYS A 990 26.84 1.86 55.09
N TYR A 991 26.35 2.81 54.30
CA TYR A 991 24.96 2.80 53.83
C TYR A 991 24.66 1.62 52.91
N LEU A 992 25.58 1.28 52.00
CA LEU A 992 25.39 0.12 51.10
C LEU A 992 25.34 -1.20 51.89
N GLN A 993 26.23 -1.39 52.86
CA GLN A 993 26.25 -2.58 53.72
C GLN A 993 24.99 -2.68 54.58
N ALA A 994 24.56 -1.58 55.19
CA ALA A 994 23.35 -1.56 56.01
C ALA A 994 22.08 -1.82 55.16
N ALA A 995 22.02 -1.30 53.94
CA ALA A 995 20.93 -1.56 53.01
C ALA A 995 20.88 -3.03 52.56
N GLU A 996 22.02 -3.68 52.35
CA GLU A 996 22.06 -5.12 52.05
C GLU A 996 21.54 -5.95 53.24
N GLN A 997 21.99 -5.65 54.46
CA GLN A 997 21.50 -6.32 55.68
C GLN A 997 19.99 -6.15 55.86
N TYR A 998 19.48 -4.95 55.58
CA TYR A 998 18.05 -4.69 55.57
C TYR A 998 17.34 -5.56 54.53
N LEU A 999 17.81 -5.59 53.28
CA LEU A 999 17.19 -6.38 52.22
C LEU A 999 17.23 -7.89 52.48
N VAL A 1000 18.25 -8.41 53.14
CA VAL A 1000 18.30 -9.81 53.59
C VAL A 1000 17.15 -10.10 54.57
N LYS A 1001 16.87 -9.20 55.53
CA LYS A 1001 15.73 -9.33 56.44
C LYS A 1001 14.39 -9.23 55.73
N VAL A 1002 14.27 -8.33 54.76
CA VAL A 1002 13.06 -8.18 53.94
C VAL A 1002 12.80 -9.43 53.10
N TYR A 1003 13.86 -10.03 52.55
CA TYR A 1003 13.78 -11.25 51.76
C TYR A 1003 13.50 -12.48 52.62
N LYS A 1004 14.17 -12.61 53.77
CA LYS A 1004 14.04 -13.74 54.69
C LYS A 1004 14.20 -13.30 56.15
N LYS A 1005 13.06 -12.94 56.76
CA LYS A 1005 12.96 -12.41 58.14
C LYS A 1005 13.67 -13.21 59.22
N ASN A 1006 13.66 -14.55 59.13
CA ASN A 1006 14.20 -15.44 60.16
C ASN A 1006 15.66 -15.88 59.90
N SER A 1007 16.36 -15.24 58.95
CA SER A 1007 17.78 -15.54 58.70
C SER A 1007 18.69 -14.71 59.61
N ASN A 1008 19.81 -15.31 60.04
CA ASN A 1008 20.88 -14.62 60.76
C ASN A 1008 21.98 -14.10 59.80
N CYS A 1009 21.65 -13.98 58.51
CA CYS A 1009 22.58 -13.59 57.46
C CYS A 1009 22.65 -12.05 57.33
N ASN A 1010 23.83 -11.54 57.00
CA ASN A 1010 24.07 -10.12 56.77
C ASN A 1010 24.18 -9.77 55.28
N THR A 1011 24.54 -10.74 54.43
CA THR A 1011 24.72 -10.56 52.99
C THR A 1011 23.89 -11.55 52.18
N PHE A 1012 23.59 -11.22 50.93
CA PHE A 1012 22.89 -12.14 50.02
C PHE A 1012 23.73 -13.40 49.71
N ASN A 1013 25.06 -13.30 49.69
CA ASN A 1013 25.93 -14.47 49.57
C ASN A 1013 25.79 -15.41 50.78
N GLU A 1014 25.78 -14.88 52.02
CA GLU A 1014 25.50 -15.68 53.22
C GLU A 1014 24.09 -16.30 53.17
N LEU A 1015 23.10 -15.54 52.69
CA LEU A 1015 21.73 -16.02 52.54
C LEU A 1015 21.62 -17.16 51.51
N ARG A 1016 22.43 -17.14 50.44
CA ARG A 1016 22.52 -18.23 49.46
C ARG A 1016 23.09 -19.49 50.09
N VAL A 1017 24.16 -19.38 50.87
CA VAL A 1017 24.74 -20.49 51.64
C VAL A 1017 23.71 -21.07 52.62
N TRP A 1018 23.05 -20.20 53.38
CA TRP A 1018 22.01 -20.60 54.32
C TRP A 1018 20.85 -21.32 53.62
N SER A 1019 20.36 -20.77 52.50
CA SER A 1019 19.25 -21.34 51.72
C SER A 1019 19.60 -22.71 51.13
N TYR A 1020 20.86 -22.91 50.73
CA TYR A 1020 21.35 -24.19 50.22
C TYR A 1020 21.37 -25.27 51.31
N HIS A 1021 21.83 -24.94 52.52
CA HIS A 1021 21.93 -25.92 53.61
C HIS A 1021 20.61 -26.24 54.32
N HIS A 1022 19.62 -25.34 54.29
CA HIS A 1022 18.36 -25.49 55.04
C HIS A 1022 17.18 -26.02 54.20
N ALA A 1023 17.44 -26.57 53.00
CA ALA A 1023 16.45 -27.19 52.12
C ALA A 1023 15.21 -26.32 51.82
N THR A 1024 15.30 -24.99 51.95
CA THR A 1024 14.20 -24.07 51.60
C THR A 1024 14.10 -23.79 50.10
N CYS A 1025 14.86 -24.53 49.29
CA CYS A 1025 15.12 -24.28 47.88
C CYS A 1025 15.19 -25.65 47.17
N ASP A 1026 14.10 -26.06 46.52
CA ASP A 1026 13.97 -27.39 45.89
C ASP A 1026 14.95 -27.62 44.72
N SER A 1027 15.60 -26.57 44.23
CA SER A 1027 16.58 -26.61 43.13
C SER A 1027 17.61 -25.49 43.24
N THR A 1028 18.80 -25.67 42.67
CA THR A 1028 19.84 -24.61 42.56
C THR A 1028 19.39 -23.41 41.74
N GLU A 1029 18.29 -23.54 41.00
CA GLU A 1029 17.68 -22.47 40.20
C GLU A 1029 16.92 -21.47 41.08
N ASN A 1030 16.51 -21.83 42.31
CA ASN A 1030 15.70 -20.98 43.19
C ASN A 1030 16.51 -20.19 44.23
N LEU A 1031 17.85 -20.17 44.10
CA LEU A 1031 18.70 -19.43 45.03
C LEU A 1031 18.44 -17.90 44.96
N PRO A 1032 18.58 -17.17 46.08
CA PRO A 1032 18.52 -15.70 46.10
C PRO A 1032 19.57 -15.05 45.17
N PRO A 1033 19.42 -13.78 44.76
CA PRO A 1033 20.46 -13.04 44.01
C PRO A 1033 21.83 -13.07 44.71
N THR A 1034 22.93 -12.87 43.97
CA THR A 1034 24.27 -12.68 44.58
C THR A 1034 24.40 -11.27 45.18
N SER A 1035 25.31 -11.10 46.14
CA SER A 1035 25.61 -9.78 46.71
C SER A 1035 26.11 -8.78 45.65
N ALA A 1036 26.80 -9.25 44.61
CA ALA A 1036 27.27 -8.39 43.53
C ALA A 1036 26.12 -7.82 42.69
N THR A 1037 25.15 -8.66 42.30
CA THR A 1037 23.93 -8.22 41.62
C THR A 1037 23.10 -7.30 42.52
N MET A 1038 23.01 -7.61 43.81
CA MET A 1038 22.28 -6.79 44.79
C MET A 1038 22.94 -5.42 45.00
N ARG A 1039 24.27 -5.34 44.98
CA ARG A 1039 25.01 -4.08 45.12
C ARG A 1039 24.62 -3.07 44.04
N LEU A 1040 24.52 -3.49 42.77
CA LEU A 1040 24.06 -2.60 41.70
C LEU A 1040 22.61 -2.14 41.91
N HIS A 1041 21.75 -3.01 42.46
CA HIS A 1041 20.37 -2.67 42.81
C HIS A 1041 20.29 -1.62 43.93
N ILE A 1042 21.12 -1.77 44.97
CA ILE A 1042 21.21 -0.80 46.07
C ILE A 1042 21.77 0.54 45.56
N LEU A 1043 22.78 0.52 44.69
CA LEU A 1043 23.35 1.73 44.10
C LEU A 1043 22.30 2.53 43.30
N ARG A 1044 21.49 1.85 42.48
CA ARG A 1044 20.38 2.50 41.76
C ARG A 1044 19.38 3.14 42.73
N ALA A 1045 18.99 2.41 43.78
CA ALA A 1045 18.09 2.93 44.80
C ALA A 1045 18.68 4.15 45.51
N PHE A 1046 19.97 4.11 45.86
CA PHE A 1046 20.68 5.23 46.49
C PHE A 1046 20.63 6.49 45.62
N TYR A 1047 20.93 6.34 44.34
CA TYR A 1047 20.93 7.44 43.38
C TYR A 1047 19.56 8.12 43.26
N ILE A 1048 18.49 7.33 43.11
CA ILE A 1048 17.14 7.88 42.98
C ILE A 1048 16.68 8.54 44.28
N VAL A 1049 16.95 7.92 45.44
CA VAL A 1049 16.65 8.54 46.74
C VAL A 1049 17.39 9.87 46.89
N ASN A 1050 18.66 9.94 46.52
CA ASN A 1050 19.43 11.19 46.55
C ASN A 1050 18.82 12.27 45.66
N LEU A 1051 18.46 11.91 44.42
CA LEU A 1051 17.82 12.82 43.47
C LEU A 1051 16.50 13.39 44.03
N GLN A 1052 15.64 12.53 44.54
CA GLN A 1052 14.30 12.92 44.99
C GLN A 1052 14.30 13.65 46.34
N THR A 1053 15.16 13.26 47.29
CA THR A 1053 15.26 13.89 48.62
C THR A 1053 15.98 15.23 48.61
N LYS A 1054 16.69 15.54 47.51
CA LYS A 1054 17.33 16.85 47.27
C LYS A 1054 16.56 17.73 46.29
N CYS A 1055 15.35 17.33 45.85
CA CYS A 1055 14.64 18.05 44.78
C CYS A 1055 14.31 19.52 45.13
N LEU A 1056 14.05 19.82 46.41
CA LEU A 1056 13.78 21.19 46.89
C LEU A 1056 15.04 22.06 47.07
N LEU A 1057 16.25 21.50 46.95
CA LEU A 1057 17.50 22.25 47.10
C LEU A 1057 17.86 22.96 45.79
N GLU A 1058 18.62 24.05 45.89
CA GLU A 1058 19.18 24.75 44.73
C GLU A 1058 20.12 23.84 43.92
N LYS A 1059 20.28 24.18 42.64
CA LYS A 1059 20.91 23.37 41.58
C LYS A 1059 22.30 22.87 41.97
N ASN A 1060 22.38 21.62 42.45
CA ASN A 1060 23.64 20.89 42.65
C ASN A 1060 23.96 20.04 41.42
N SER A 1061 25.25 19.79 41.17
CA SER A 1061 25.67 18.83 40.15
C SER A 1061 25.21 17.43 40.56
N PRO A 1062 24.33 16.76 39.78
CA PRO A 1062 23.84 15.44 40.13
C PRO A 1062 25.01 14.44 40.12
N LEU A 1063 24.90 13.41 40.97
CA LEU A 1063 25.85 12.30 40.98
C LEU A 1063 25.98 11.69 39.57
N ASN A 1064 27.15 11.15 39.22
CA ASN A 1064 27.33 10.49 37.93
C ASN A 1064 26.51 9.20 37.86
N VAL A 1065 25.38 9.21 37.16
CA VAL A 1065 24.45 8.08 37.02
C VAL A 1065 25.13 6.76 36.64
N LEU A 1066 26.19 6.80 35.83
CA LEU A 1066 26.90 5.60 35.37
C LEU A 1066 27.69 4.92 36.51
N ALA A 1067 27.98 5.62 37.60
CA ALA A 1067 28.59 5.04 38.79
C ALA A 1067 27.58 4.32 39.71
N PHE A 1068 26.27 4.43 39.43
CA PHE A 1068 25.20 3.96 40.31
C PHE A 1068 24.37 2.82 39.70
N GLY A 1069 25.00 1.92 38.96
CA GLY A 1069 24.38 0.69 38.44
C GLY A 1069 23.49 0.89 37.22
N PHE A 1070 23.75 1.94 36.44
CA PHE A 1070 23.21 2.16 35.10
C PHE A 1070 24.34 2.19 34.08
N LYS A 1071 24.05 1.74 32.85
CA LYS A 1071 24.95 1.83 31.70
C LYS A 1071 24.25 2.51 30.53
N LYS A 1072 25.02 3.06 29.60
CA LYS A 1072 24.51 3.65 28.35
C LYS A 1072 24.61 2.62 27.22
N GLU A 1073 23.48 2.32 26.55
CA GLU A 1073 23.40 1.41 25.41
C GLU A 1073 22.42 1.97 24.38
N ASN A 1074 22.84 2.11 23.11
CA ASN A 1074 22.04 2.74 22.04
C ASN A 1074 21.45 4.11 22.42
N ASP A 1075 22.26 4.96 23.05
CA ASP A 1075 21.84 6.26 23.60
C ASP A 1075 20.76 6.24 24.69
N LEU A 1076 20.44 5.06 25.25
CA LEU A 1076 19.52 4.92 26.37
C LEU A 1076 20.25 4.54 27.65
N LEU A 1077 19.83 5.11 28.77
CA LEU A 1077 20.25 4.67 30.11
C LEU A 1077 19.43 3.44 30.50
N ILE A 1078 20.11 2.32 30.71
CA ILE A 1078 19.49 1.05 31.13
C ILE A 1078 20.18 0.48 32.37
N PRO A 1079 19.48 -0.31 33.19
CA PRO A 1079 20.08 -0.94 34.36
C PRO A 1079 21.26 -1.85 33.98
N GLU A 1080 22.36 -1.73 34.70
CA GLU A 1080 23.49 -2.64 34.53
C GLU A 1080 23.19 -4.00 35.16
N ILE A 1081 23.44 -5.06 34.39
CA ILE A 1081 23.29 -6.46 34.81
C ILE A 1081 24.69 -7.05 34.94
N VAL A 1082 25.05 -7.46 36.15
CA VAL A 1082 26.25 -8.24 36.41
C VAL A 1082 25.87 -9.70 36.56
N THR A 1083 26.53 -10.55 35.78
CA THR A 1083 26.48 -12.02 35.89
C THR A 1083 27.88 -12.51 36.18
N ILE A 1084 28.12 -13.04 37.38
CA ILE A 1084 29.39 -13.63 37.78
C ILE A 1084 29.34 -15.11 37.41
N LEU A 1085 29.62 -15.42 36.15
CA LEU A 1085 29.63 -16.81 35.68
C LEU A 1085 30.72 -17.62 36.35
N LEU A 1086 30.41 -18.90 36.58
CA LEU A 1086 31.41 -19.90 36.96
C LEU A 1086 32.56 -19.94 35.93
N PRO A 1087 33.83 -19.86 36.35
CA PRO A 1087 34.96 -20.15 35.50
C PRO A 1087 34.83 -21.53 34.81
N PRO A 1088 35.57 -21.79 33.71
CA PRO A 1088 35.69 -23.13 33.15
C PRO A 1088 36.01 -24.14 34.25
N ILE A 1089 35.31 -25.30 34.24
CA ILE A 1089 35.38 -26.28 35.34
C ILE A 1089 36.81 -26.71 35.67
N ASN A 1090 37.68 -26.77 34.67
CA ASN A 1090 39.09 -27.15 34.80
C ASN A 1090 39.95 -26.09 35.52
N ASP A 1091 39.50 -24.83 35.54
CA ASP A 1091 40.18 -23.71 36.20
C ASP A 1091 39.78 -23.62 37.68
N LEU A 1092 38.54 -24.00 38.02
CA LEU A 1092 38.06 -24.11 39.40
C LEU A 1092 38.57 -25.39 40.07
N VAL A 1093 38.49 -26.52 39.36
CA VAL A 1093 38.80 -27.85 39.90
C VAL A 1093 39.44 -28.72 38.80
N PRO A 1094 40.77 -28.92 38.81
CA PRO A 1094 41.46 -29.58 37.70
C PRO A 1094 40.99 -31.03 37.51
N SER A 1095 40.54 -31.37 36.29
CA SER A 1095 40.30 -32.76 35.87
C SER A 1095 41.19 -33.09 34.67
N CYS A 1096 41.87 -34.23 34.70
CA CYS A 1096 42.80 -34.59 33.63
C CYS A 1096 42.11 -35.43 32.55
N ASN A 1097 42.46 -35.17 31.30
CA ASN A 1097 42.06 -36.00 30.15
C ASN A 1097 43.11 -37.08 29.81
N CYS A 1098 44.08 -37.31 30.68
CA CYS A 1098 45.11 -38.31 30.48
C CYS A 1098 44.51 -39.72 30.59
N LYS A 1099 44.93 -40.64 29.69
CA LYS A 1099 44.66 -42.08 29.88
C LYS A 1099 45.49 -42.66 31.02
N VAL A 1100 46.78 -42.29 31.07
CA VAL A 1100 47.72 -42.70 32.12
C VAL A 1100 48.35 -41.45 32.74
N CYS A 1101 48.23 -41.32 34.07
CA CYS A 1101 48.62 -40.11 34.82
C CYS A 1101 49.97 -40.27 35.54
N SER A 1102 51.04 -40.60 34.83
CA SER A 1102 52.37 -40.89 35.42
C SER A 1102 53.40 -39.76 35.28
N ARG A 1103 53.12 -38.73 34.48
CA ARG A 1103 54.06 -37.63 34.16
C ARG A 1103 53.54 -36.27 34.64
N LYS A 1104 54.45 -35.33 34.91
CA LYS A 1104 54.14 -33.93 35.27
C LYS A 1104 53.33 -33.14 34.21
N THR A 1105 53.11 -33.72 33.03
CA THR A 1105 52.21 -33.15 32.00
C THR A 1105 50.72 -33.34 32.33
N CYS A 1106 50.38 -34.19 33.30
CA CYS A 1106 49.02 -34.33 33.82
C CYS A 1106 48.72 -33.21 34.82
N CYS A 1107 47.62 -32.48 34.64
CA CYS A 1107 47.23 -31.38 35.54
C CYS A 1107 47.02 -31.82 37.00
N CYS A 1108 46.50 -33.03 37.25
CA CYS A 1108 46.35 -33.54 38.62
C CYS A 1108 47.70 -33.86 39.27
N VAL A 1109 48.66 -34.42 38.51
CA VAL A 1109 50.01 -34.72 39.01
C VAL A 1109 50.80 -33.43 39.24
N ALA A 1110 50.63 -32.44 38.35
CA ALA A 1110 51.27 -31.13 38.46
C ALA A 1110 50.74 -30.32 39.65
N ALA A 1111 49.43 -30.41 39.93
CA ALA A 1111 48.80 -29.77 41.07
C ALA A 1111 48.92 -30.59 42.38
N GLU A 1112 49.64 -31.71 42.36
CA GLU A 1112 49.88 -32.59 43.52
C GLU A 1112 48.60 -33.11 44.20
N ILE A 1113 47.57 -33.40 43.40
CA ILE A 1113 46.26 -33.89 43.87
C ILE A 1113 45.92 -35.25 43.25
N GLU A 1114 45.09 -36.03 43.93
CA GLU A 1114 44.57 -37.30 43.41
C GLU A 1114 43.81 -37.10 42.09
N CYS A 1115 43.71 -38.10 41.23
CA CYS A 1115 42.78 -38.04 40.11
C CYS A 1115 41.39 -38.38 40.65
N CYS A 1116 40.42 -37.49 40.46
CA CYS A 1116 39.03 -37.72 40.86
C CYS A 1116 38.28 -38.62 39.87
N SER A 1117 37.09 -39.07 40.24
CA SER A 1117 36.14 -39.85 39.44
C SER A 1117 35.81 -39.22 38.08
N PHE A 1118 35.94 -37.89 37.97
CA PHE A 1118 35.72 -37.14 36.73
C PHE A 1118 36.94 -37.09 35.78
N CYS A 1119 38.10 -37.62 36.19
CA CYS A 1119 39.30 -37.72 35.35
C CYS A 1119 39.20 -38.89 34.36
N PHE A 1120 39.67 -38.70 33.12
CA PHE A 1120 39.57 -39.73 32.07
C PHE A 1120 40.28 -41.04 32.45
N CYS A 1121 41.40 -40.95 33.17
CA CYS A 1121 42.16 -42.10 33.66
C CYS A 1121 41.39 -43.05 34.59
N HIS A 1122 40.35 -42.57 35.27
CA HIS A 1122 39.49 -43.38 36.14
C HIS A 1122 38.42 -44.12 35.35
N ARG A 1123 38.02 -43.61 34.17
CA ARG A 1123 37.04 -44.28 33.30
C ARG A 1123 37.55 -45.62 32.80
N ASP A 1124 38.84 -45.68 32.45
CA ASP A 1124 39.49 -46.88 31.93
C ASP A 1124 40.25 -47.67 33.02
N LYS A 1125 40.11 -47.30 34.32
CA LYS A 1125 40.85 -47.87 35.46
C LYS A 1125 42.38 -47.98 35.27
N THR A 1126 42.97 -47.09 34.48
CA THR A 1126 44.40 -47.11 34.11
C THR A 1126 45.20 -45.97 34.76
N CYS A 1127 44.64 -45.34 35.79
CA CYS A 1127 45.29 -44.22 36.47
C CYS A 1127 46.54 -44.67 37.26
N GLN A 1128 47.68 -44.06 36.93
CA GLN A 1128 48.96 -44.22 37.64
C GLN A 1128 49.36 -42.94 38.40
N ASN A 1129 48.38 -42.15 38.84
CA ASN A 1129 48.66 -40.96 39.64
C ASN A 1129 49.17 -41.40 41.01
N LYS A 1130 50.43 -41.04 41.34
CA LYS A 1130 51.10 -41.38 42.60
C LYS A 1130 50.38 -40.87 43.86
N TYR A 1131 49.44 -39.93 43.70
CA TYR A 1131 48.66 -39.37 44.80
C TYR A 1131 47.34 -40.12 45.06
N ASN A 1132 46.87 -41.03 44.19
CA ASN A 1132 45.63 -41.78 44.43
C ASN A 1132 45.78 -42.77 45.60
N ILE A 1133 44.86 -42.75 46.56
CA ILE A 1133 44.84 -43.73 47.65
C ILE A 1133 44.18 -45.04 47.17
N THR A 1134 44.95 -46.11 47.00
CA THR A 1134 44.42 -47.47 46.81
C THR A 1134 43.84 -47.98 48.13
N SER A 1135 42.52 -47.97 48.28
CA SER A 1135 41.82 -48.53 49.45
C SER A 1135 40.77 -49.55 49.03
N ILE A 1136 41.19 -50.79 48.81
CA ILE A 1136 40.33 -51.98 48.99
C ILE A 1136 41.22 -53.10 49.52
N ASP A 1137 41.21 -53.31 50.83
CA ASP A 1137 41.17 -54.64 51.42
C ASP A 1137 40.62 -54.58 52.86
N THR A 1138 39.53 -55.33 53.05
CA THR A 1138 38.97 -55.87 54.30
C THR A 1138 38.36 -54.94 55.36
N LEU A 1139 37.03 -55.01 55.49
CA LEU A 1139 36.31 -55.19 56.76
C LEU A 1139 34.87 -55.69 56.48
N GLU A 1140 34.77 -56.97 56.11
CA GLU A 1140 33.63 -57.83 56.49
C GLU A 1140 34.20 -58.89 57.44
N GLN A 1141 34.02 -58.69 58.75
CA GLN A 1141 33.88 -59.75 59.75
C GLN A 1141 33.48 -59.17 61.12
N GLU A 1142 32.27 -59.57 61.54
CA GLU A 1142 31.73 -59.72 62.91
C GLU A 1142 31.49 -58.50 63.83
N THR A 1143 30.22 -58.45 64.31
CA THR A 1143 29.62 -57.71 65.45
C THR A 1143 29.44 -56.20 65.39
#